data_AF-A0A232LUK4-F1
#
_entry.id   AF-A0A232LUK4-F1
#
_cell.length_a   1.000
_cell.length_b   1.000
_cell.length_c   1.000
_cell.angle_alpha   90.00
_cell.angle_beta   90.00
_cell.angle_gamma   90.00
#
_symmetry.space_group_name_H-M   'P 1'
#
loop_
_entity.id
_entity.type
_entity.pdbx_description
1 polymer ?
#
loop_
_entity_poly.entity_id
_entity_poly.type
_entity_poly.pdbx_seq_one_letter_code
_entity_poly.pdbx_strand_id
1 'polypeptide(L)'
;MKLPADMDSGNDRGVLPALSETTFALHAGTTESWETNLPHQQAIEQVLGEITEIARASLLAGASALDVVETAVIALEDCPFFNAGTGAALNEDARSSHRRRYLWYGAVAGVTRARNPVKVARAVMESGRHSFIFGPAADDFAKTAGLRMSENPGFTTPFRKSQWEAQSAFQAQAQDSGTVGAVALDVCGRIAAAGSTGGMTCKAKGRLGDTAVMAVGAGMTYSAKRLQVEFPFSKHRSLSKMPWQRWSTISVVGRLFWTATCSSSEPVDVSLVENTIPIFPQHIFYEDAAVSAGFTRYPIAPGQVIITTPGSAPIMSLDISSFRTFLKTVRGLAVAIRGAVSAEHCGLVTSGDSFVLLIPFPGLKTTGIPIYREELEYYAVYPGYLSSKNGPQMDRSLLDSLQRKIAAVTGLIEPFNDQTDKEHFACLIRGERLQWRIWENKTHVAFLTPTGQTPGCAVVVPRKHIGPDVLLLNDEDYENILTAVYSVAQAMKKALGVRRCGMFFEGFEGDYAHVKLIPVHEPSPEQRKEIPVRGPAAFSDTYQGFLTTQLGPLALNLDELTKLATKIRELTHQRKLIEVPKSWQHPESHTLNALQSAWYTTMFRMQSTMYHEAINIFYNGLGYEYAIVPVTSHSISSPMGLGSDSEPVAIKLDGLDAYLADSQQFILEYILRLQNGPKGVYYVGTSCRGEDADATHVNQFCHFECELLGTLDNGIEAAERFIIQMTETLLKKHSNEIVAYAGTIAHIQDVLRLWRFRGGGFPRISLDEALDLPEMTQEMWRYVVPEKPELGRSLTRKGELRLIRKFGGALWLTEMDHQSVPFYQAYSDGNRTKACCADFLIGPGEVIGCGCRHRTAEDVIESLSRHEVDAKAYSWYIDMRRLKEMETVGWGVGIERYLCWIMQHDDIRDIQLVPRLRGKEYAL
;
A
#
# COMPACT_ATOMS: atom_id res chain seq x y z
N MET A 1 -30.98 -43.09 -24.20
CA MET A 1 -30.32 -42.96 -25.52
C MET A 1 -31.20 -42.11 -26.44
N LYS A 2 -31.02 -40.78 -26.42
CA LYS A 2 -31.47 -39.81 -27.44
C LYS A 2 -31.00 -38.40 -27.06
N LEU A 3 -30.39 -37.72 -28.03
CA LEU A 3 -30.18 -36.26 -28.22
C LEU A 3 -30.85 -35.94 -29.59
N PRO A 4 -30.95 -34.70 -30.13
CA PRO A 4 -30.38 -33.38 -29.77
C PRO A 4 -31.25 -32.64 -28.70
N ALA A 5 -31.17 -31.32 -28.42
CA ALA A 5 -30.52 -30.20 -29.12
C ALA A 5 -30.10 -29.01 -28.22
N ASP A 6 -29.20 -28.20 -28.79
CA ASP A 6 -28.98 -26.75 -28.73
C ASP A 6 -29.39 -25.95 -27.46
N MET A 7 -28.37 -25.44 -26.75
CA MET A 7 -28.16 -23.98 -26.69
C MET A 7 -26.69 -23.64 -26.39
N ASP A 8 -26.34 -22.37 -26.54
CA ASP A 8 -24.97 -21.83 -26.68
C ASP A 8 -24.49 -21.06 -25.43
N SER A 9 -23.25 -20.55 -25.47
CA SER A 9 -22.57 -19.62 -24.56
C SER A 9 -22.00 -20.17 -23.24
N GLY A 10 -20.97 -19.50 -22.72
CA GLY A 10 -20.49 -19.66 -21.33
C GLY A 10 -18.98 -19.91 -21.17
N ASN A 11 -18.15 -18.91 -21.47
CA ASN A 11 -16.76 -18.91 -21.02
C ASN A 11 -16.72 -18.60 -19.50
N ASP A 12 -15.90 -19.31 -18.74
CA ASP A 12 -14.82 -18.65 -17.99
C ASP A 12 -13.91 -19.67 -17.27
N ARG A 13 -12.62 -19.64 -17.64
CA ARG A 13 -11.52 -20.16 -16.81
C ARG A 13 -10.73 -18.95 -16.34
N GLY A 14 -10.68 -18.75 -15.03
CA GLY A 14 -10.18 -17.50 -14.44
C GLY A 14 -8.71 -17.22 -14.76
N VAL A 15 -8.40 -15.92 -14.91
CA VAL A 15 -7.03 -15.38 -14.98
C VAL A 15 -6.79 -14.47 -13.79
N LEU A 16 -5.87 -14.91 -12.92
CA LEU A 16 -5.10 -14.09 -11.98
C LEU A 16 -3.68 -13.97 -12.58
N PRO A 17 -2.87 -12.93 -12.27
CA PRO A 17 -2.79 -12.33 -10.93
C PRO A 17 -2.58 -10.80 -10.82
N ALA A 18 -2.86 -10.30 -9.62
CA ALA A 18 -2.11 -9.23 -8.96
C ALA A 18 -2.08 -9.57 -7.46
N LEU A 19 -0.90 -9.68 -6.86
CA LEU A 19 -0.70 -10.31 -5.54
C LEU A 19 -0.62 -9.29 -4.40
N SER A 20 -1.17 -9.66 -3.25
CA SER A 20 -0.78 -9.12 -1.94
C SER A 20 0.44 -9.89 -1.44
N GLU A 21 1.53 -9.21 -1.10
CA GLU A 21 2.76 -9.88 -0.71
C GLU A 21 2.91 -10.09 0.80
N THR A 22 3.88 -10.94 1.14
CA THR A 22 4.14 -11.54 2.45
C THR A 22 5.62 -11.39 2.78
N THR A 23 6.02 -11.49 4.04
CA THR A 23 7.40 -11.17 4.44
C THR A 23 8.11 -12.37 5.07
N PHE A 24 9.34 -12.60 4.62
CA PHE A 24 10.20 -13.70 5.04
C PHE A 24 11.63 -13.21 5.25
N ALA A 25 12.33 -13.74 6.24
CA ALA A 25 13.74 -13.45 6.52
C ALA A 25 14.46 -14.73 6.96
N LEU A 26 15.69 -14.91 6.47
CA LEU A 26 16.51 -16.11 6.65
C LEU A 26 17.92 -15.74 7.10
N HIS A 27 18.49 -16.54 8.01
CA HIS A 27 19.86 -16.40 8.49
C HIS A 27 20.56 -17.77 8.52
N ALA A 28 21.81 -17.81 8.06
CA ALA A 28 22.54 -19.06 7.78
C ALA A 28 23.82 -19.27 8.60
N GLY A 29 24.20 -18.32 9.47
CA GLY A 29 25.28 -18.50 10.45
C GLY A 29 26.67 -18.77 9.84
N THR A 30 27.14 -17.87 8.97
CA THR A 30 28.42 -17.99 8.27
C THR A 30 29.63 -17.59 9.13
N THR A 31 30.81 -18.19 8.89
CA THR A 31 32.06 -17.84 9.60
C THR A 31 33.18 -17.42 8.64
N GLU A 32 34.11 -16.59 9.13
CA GLU A 32 35.21 -15.98 8.33
C GLU A 32 36.08 -17.00 7.59
N SER A 33 36.08 -18.27 8.00
CA SER A 33 36.87 -19.33 7.36
C SER A 33 36.44 -19.68 5.93
N TRP A 34 35.27 -19.22 5.47
CA TRP A 34 34.66 -19.65 4.19
C TRP A 34 34.99 -18.72 3.01
N GLU A 35 35.43 -17.48 3.26
CA GLU A 35 35.75 -16.47 2.22
C GLU A 35 36.90 -16.88 1.27
N THR A 36 37.68 -17.91 1.64
CA THR A 36 38.85 -18.37 0.89
C THR A 36 38.57 -19.43 -0.18
N ASN A 37 37.31 -19.89 -0.33
CA ASN A 37 36.97 -21.03 -1.19
C ASN A 37 35.73 -20.74 -2.07
N LEU A 38 35.95 -20.04 -3.18
CA LEU A 38 34.92 -19.48 -4.07
C LEU A 38 33.82 -20.50 -4.53
N PRO A 39 34.13 -21.76 -4.90
CA PRO A 39 33.08 -22.74 -5.24
C PRO A 39 32.12 -23.09 -4.08
N HIS A 40 32.57 -23.05 -2.82
CA HIS A 40 31.68 -23.26 -1.68
C HIS A 40 30.80 -22.03 -1.40
N GLN A 41 31.32 -20.81 -1.61
CA GLN A 41 30.53 -19.59 -1.52
C GLN A 41 29.36 -19.63 -2.52
N GLN A 42 29.65 -19.93 -3.79
CA GLN A 42 28.63 -20.00 -4.85
C GLN A 42 27.55 -21.07 -4.55
N ALA A 43 27.93 -22.23 -4.03
CA ALA A 43 26.98 -23.28 -3.61
C ALA A 43 26.09 -22.85 -2.44
N ILE A 44 26.63 -22.07 -1.49
CA ILE A 44 25.87 -21.50 -0.37
C ILE A 44 24.88 -20.43 -0.86
N GLU A 45 25.32 -19.52 -1.73
CA GLU A 45 24.48 -18.46 -2.31
C GLU A 45 23.33 -19.05 -3.13
N GLN A 46 23.58 -20.09 -3.95
CA GLN A 46 22.54 -20.80 -4.70
C GLN A 46 21.47 -21.41 -3.78
N VAL A 47 21.88 -22.19 -2.76
CA VAL A 47 20.94 -22.86 -1.84
C VAL A 47 20.10 -21.83 -1.06
N LEU A 48 20.67 -20.69 -0.68
CA LEU A 48 19.92 -19.62 -0.03
C LEU A 48 18.90 -18.94 -0.95
N GLY A 49 19.21 -18.80 -2.24
CA GLY A 49 18.25 -18.35 -3.26
C GLY A 49 17.08 -19.33 -3.42
N GLU A 50 17.38 -20.62 -3.58
CA GLU A 50 16.37 -21.68 -3.73
C GLU A 50 15.41 -21.77 -2.53
N ILE A 51 15.94 -21.70 -1.30
CA ILE A 51 15.12 -21.70 -0.08
C ILE A 51 14.26 -20.43 0.03
N THR A 52 14.81 -19.27 -0.35
CA THR A 52 14.08 -17.99 -0.30
C THR A 52 12.90 -17.98 -1.27
N GLU A 53 13.08 -18.50 -2.49
CA GLU A 53 11.98 -18.61 -3.46
C GLU A 53 10.92 -19.63 -3.06
N ILE A 54 11.30 -20.78 -2.49
CA ILE A 54 10.34 -21.77 -1.96
C ILE A 54 9.52 -21.16 -0.81
N ALA A 55 10.16 -20.40 0.09
CA ALA A 55 9.47 -19.73 1.19
C ALA A 55 8.55 -18.59 0.70
N ARG A 56 9.00 -17.78 -0.27
CA ARG A 56 8.22 -16.71 -0.89
C ARG A 56 6.99 -17.26 -1.62
N ALA A 57 7.17 -18.30 -2.44
CA ALA A 57 6.06 -18.98 -3.12
C ALA A 57 5.06 -19.60 -2.13
N SER A 58 5.55 -20.21 -1.04
CA SER A 58 4.68 -20.83 -0.01
C SER A 58 3.83 -19.79 0.73
N LEU A 59 4.39 -18.63 1.07
CA LEU A 59 3.63 -17.55 1.73
C LEU A 59 2.63 -16.89 0.78
N LEU A 60 3.00 -16.65 -0.48
CA LEU A 60 2.09 -16.15 -1.52
C LEU A 60 0.95 -17.14 -1.82
N ALA A 61 1.18 -18.44 -1.62
CA ALA A 61 0.17 -19.50 -1.66
C ALA A 61 -0.65 -19.63 -0.35
N GLY A 62 -0.43 -18.77 0.65
CA GLY A 62 -1.22 -18.70 1.88
C GLY A 62 -0.83 -19.67 2.99
N ALA A 63 0.37 -20.28 2.96
CA ALA A 63 0.88 -21.08 4.07
C ALA A 63 1.10 -20.23 5.34
N SER A 64 0.96 -20.84 6.53
CA SER A 64 1.11 -20.08 7.78
C SER A 64 2.58 -19.76 8.08
N ALA A 65 2.80 -18.70 8.87
CA ALA A 65 4.15 -18.27 9.22
C ALA A 65 4.96 -19.38 9.93
N LEU A 66 4.30 -20.24 10.71
CA LEU A 66 4.93 -21.39 11.38
C LEU A 66 5.40 -22.45 10.39
N ASP A 67 4.57 -22.78 9.40
CA ASP A 67 4.88 -23.83 8.40
C ASP A 67 6.04 -23.39 7.48
N VAL A 68 6.08 -22.11 7.12
CA VAL A 68 7.16 -21.55 6.29
C VAL A 68 8.48 -21.44 7.06
N VAL A 69 8.46 -20.95 8.30
CA VAL A 69 9.65 -20.90 9.17
C VAL A 69 10.21 -22.30 9.42
N GLU A 70 9.35 -23.27 9.72
CA GLU A 70 9.76 -24.67 9.86
C GLU A 70 10.38 -25.21 8.56
N THR A 71 9.70 -25.04 7.42
CA THR A 71 10.16 -25.54 6.10
C THR A 71 11.51 -24.96 5.69
N ALA A 72 11.75 -23.67 5.91
CA ALA A 72 13.02 -23.06 5.57
C ALA A 72 14.16 -23.49 6.51
N VAL A 73 13.91 -23.61 7.82
CA VAL A 73 14.93 -24.10 8.77
C VAL A 73 15.24 -25.58 8.51
N ILE A 74 14.26 -26.40 8.11
CA ILE A 74 14.50 -27.78 7.64
C ILE A 74 15.48 -27.81 6.46
N ALA A 75 15.27 -26.95 5.45
CA ALA A 75 16.16 -26.92 4.29
C ALA A 75 17.59 -26.49 4.64
N LEU A 76 17.77 -25.61 5.63
CA LEU A 76 19.09 -25.30 6.20
C LEU A 76 19.67 -26.43 7.07
N GLU A 77 18.84 -27.17 7.83
CA GLU A 77 19.24 -28.34 8.62
C GLU A 77 19.59 -29.57 7.75
N ASP A 78 19.03 -29.68 6.54
CA ASP A 78 19.33 -30.74 5.59
C ASP A 78 20.54 -30.44 4.68
N CYS A 79 21.05 -29.20 4.71
CA CYS A 79 22.23 -28.78 3.95
C CYS A 79 23.54 -29.10 4.70
N PRO A 80 24.52 -29.79 4.07
CA PRO A 80 25.76 -30.21 4.74
C PRO A 80 26.77 -29.08 5.02
N PHE A 81 26.56 -27.88 4.46
CA PHE A 81 27.49 -26.74 4.60
C PHE A 81 27.25 -25.92 5.87
N PHE A 82 25.99 -25.82 6.34
CA PHE A 82 25.64 -25.03 7.52
C PHE A 82 25.86 -25.81 8.83
N ASN A 83 26.20 -25.11 9.92
CA ASN A 83 26.42 -25.73 11.23
C ASN A 83 25.08 -25.94 11.97
N ALA A 84 24.18 -26.71 11.36
CA ALA A 84 22.90 -27.15 11.93
C ALA A 84 22.47 -28.48 11.29
N GLY A 85 21.60 -29.24 11.96
CA GLY A 85 21.14 -30.54 11.48
C GLY A 85 22.28 -31.44 10.98
N THR A 86 22.26 -31.77 9.69
CA THR A 86 23.17 -32.67 8.97
C THR A 86 24.62 -32.19 8.91
N GLY A 87 24.88 -30.88 9.02
CA GLY A 87 26.23 -30.28 8.97
C GLY A 87 26.81 -29.91 10.34
N ALA A 88 26.24 -30.42 11.43
CA ALA A 88 26.55 -30.02 12.80
C ALA A 88 27.99 -30.33 13.26
N ALA A 89 28.54 -29.46 14.12
CA ALA A 89 29.86 -29.62 14.69
C ALA A 89 29.95 -30.68 15.82
N LEU A 90 31.07 -31.43 15.81
CA LEU A 90 31.36 -32.49 16.78
C LEU A 90 31.85 -31.94 18.13
N ASN A 91 31.34 -32.51 19.22
CA ASN A 91 31.98 -32.50 20.54
C ASN A 91 33.24 -33.39 20.55
N GLU A 92 34.06 -33.24 21.59
CA GLU A 92 35.18 -34.14 21.93
C GLU A 92 34.77 -35.63 22.00
N ASP A 93 33.49 -35.93 22.31
CA ASP A 93 32.88 -37.27 22.25
C ASP A 93 31.56 -37.33 21.43
N ALA A 94 31.39 -36.38 20.50
CA ALA A 94 30.31 -36.32 19.50
C ALA A 94 28.84 -36.11 19.98
N ARG A 95 28.53 -35.61 21.20
CA ARG A 95 27.13 -35.30 21.65
C ARG A 95 27.01 -34.06 22.59
N SER A 96 25.90 -33.28 22.54
CA SER A 96 25.73 -31.94 23.22
C SER A 96 24.41 -31.74 24.03
N SER A 97 24.26 -30.76 24.97
CA SER A 97 22.97 -30.43 25.71
C SER A 97 22.97 -29.21 26.73
N HIS A 98 21.85 -28.48 27.00
CA HIS A 98 21.56 -27.51 28.14
C HIS A 98 20.02 -27.19 28.31
N ARG A 99 19.59 -26.15 29.08
CA ARG A 99 18.20 -25.63 29.39
C ARG A 99 18.24 -24.09 29.68
N ARG A 100 17.23 -23.18 29.84
CA ARG A 100 15.76 -23.06 30.18
C ARG A 100 15.18 -21.71 29.60
N ARG A 101 14.00 -21.13 29.93
CA ARG A 101 12.56 -21.49 29.68
C ARG A 101 11.55 -20.39 30.17
N TYR A 102 10.75 -19.71 29.32
CA TYR A 102 9.39 -19.11 29.58
C TYR A 102 8.75 -18.48 28.30
N LEU A 103 7.40 -18.27 28.28
CA LEU A 103 6.49 -17.77 27.19
C LEU A 103 6.31 -18.65 25.93
N TRP A 104 5.05 -18.98 25.55
CA TRP A 104 4.60 -19.89 24.47
C TRP A 104 5.67 -20.27 23.42
N TYR A 105 6.33 -21.41 23.66
CA TYR A 105 7.39 -21.94 22.81
C TYR A 105 7.58 -23.44 23.06
N GLY A 106 8.28 -24.11 22.14
CA GLY A 106 8.93 -25.40 22.37
C GLY A 106 10.37 -25.34 21.88
N ALA A 107 11.29 -25.98 22.60
CA ALA A 107 12.66 -26.16 22.15
C ALA A 107 13.20 -27.52 22.61
N VAL A 108 14.25 -27.99 21.93
CA VAL A 108 14.92 -29.26 22.23
C VAL A 108 16.42 -29.09 22.33
N ALA A 109 17.05 -29.89 23.18
CA ALA A 109 18.48 -29.91 23.41
C ALA A 109 19.02 -31.33 23.34
N GLY A 110 20.18 -31.51 22.71
CA GLY A 110 20.85 -32.81 22.67
C GLY A 110 20.09 -33.89 21.94
N VAL A 111 19.40 -33.50 20.86
CA VAL A 111 18.96 -34.40 19.79
C VAL A 111 20.20 -35.03 19.16
N THR A 112 20.23 -36.36 19.07
CA THR A 112 21.35 -37.13 18.49
C THR A 112 20.93 -38.04 17.35
N ARG A 113 19.60 -38.17 17.12
CA ARG A 113 19.01 -39.08 16.14
C ARG A 113 17.83 -38.49 15.36
N ALA A 114 17.00 -37.59 15.90
CA ALA A 114 15.94 -36.96 15.09
C ALA A 114 16.50 -35.98 14.05
N ARG A 115 16.20 -36.22 12.76
CA ARG A 115 16.89 -35.60 11.61
C ARG A 115 16.79 -34.06 11.57
N ASN A 116 15.63 -33.52 11.93
CA ASN A 116 15.35 -32.09 11.88
C ASN A 116 14.97 -31.59 13.29
N PRO A 117 15.93 -31.11 14.10
CA PRO A 117 15.67 -30.58 15.44
C PRO A 117 14.53 -29.56 15.52
N VAL A 118 14.35 -28.70 14.51
CA VAL A 118 13.23 -27.72 14.49
C VAL A 118 11.86 -28.40 14.52
N LYS A 119 11.68 -29.55 13.86
CA LYS A 119 10.41 -30.32 13.91
C LYS A 119 10.10 -30.83 15.31
N VAL A 120 11.13 -31.24 16.05
CA VAL A 120 10.95 -31.71 17.42
C VAL A 120 10.63 -30.52 18.35
N ALA A 121 11.25 -29.36 18.14
CA ALA A 121 10.90 -28.13 18.84
C ALA A 121 9.43 -27.72 18.61
N ARG A 122 8.95 -27.78 17.36
CA ARG A 122 7.55 -27.56 17.01
C ARG A 122 6.61 -28.57 17.67
N ALA A 123 6.88 -29.87 17.55
CA ALA A 123 6.07 -30.91 18.19
C ALA A 123 6.03 -30.79 19.73
N VAL A 124 7.12 -30.33 20.36
CA VAL A 124 7.16 -29.99 21.79
C VAL A 124 6.22 -28.81 22.09
N MET A 125 6.28 -27.73 21.30
CA MET A 125 5.40 -26.55 21.43
C MET A 125 3.92 -26.93 21.33
N GLU A 126 3.55 -27.61 20.24
CA GLU A 126 2.17 -27.99 19.92
C GLU A 126 1.59 -29.02 20.91
N SER A 127 2.45 -29.80 21.59
CA SER A 127 2.00 -30.72 22.65
C SER A 127 1.36 -30.01 23.85
N GLY A 128 1.69 -28.73 24.08
CA GLY A 128 1.27 -27.92 25.24
C GLY A 128 1.76 -28.40 26.62
N ARG A 129 2.24 -29.64 26.74
CA ARG A 129 2.61 -30.30 28.00
C ARG A 129 3.99 -29.89 28.50
N HIS A 130 4.92 -29.65 27.58
CA HIS A 130 6.32 -29.35 27.89
C HIS A 130 6.81 -28.23 26.97
N SER A 131 7.51 -27.22 27.53
CA SER A 131 8.16 -26.19 26.72
C SER A 131 9.60 -26.57 26.32
N PHE A 132 10.16 -27.64 26.90
CA PHE A 132 11.56 -27.99 26.71
C PHE A 132 11.87 -29.46 27.00
N ILE A 133 12.52 -30.17 26.06
CA ILE A 133 12.97 -31.57 26.23
C ILE A 133 14.49 -31.68 25.94
N PHE A 134 15.17 -32.60 26.63
CA PHE A 134 16.64 -32.66 26.74
C PHE A 134 17.16 -34.09 26.55
N GLY A 135 18.28 -34.24 25.82
CA GLY A 135 19.04 -35.47 25.66
C GLY A 135 18.24 -36.57 24.93
N PRO A 136 18.50 -37.86 25.23
CA PRO A 136 17.80 -38.98 24.59
C PRO A 136 16.28 -38.89 24.65
N ALA A 137 15.71 -38.29 25.70
CA ALA A 137 14.27 -38.07 25.80
C ALA A 137 13.69 -37.17 24.70
N ALA A 138 14.51 -36.32 24.04
CA ALA A 138 14.11 -35.55 22.88
C ALA A 138 14.08 -36.42 21.60
N ASP A 139 15.03 -37.35 21.45
CA ASP A 139 15.02 -38.35 20.37
C ASP A 139 13.86 -39.35 20.54
N ASP A 140 13.57 -39.77 21.78
CA ASP A 140 12.42 -40.62 22.09
C ASP A 140 11.09 -39.88 21.87
N PHE A 141 10.97 -38.63 22.30
CA PHE A 141 9.79 -37.80 22.02
C PHE A 141 9.58 -37.60 20.51
N ALA A 142 10.66 -37.34 19.75
CA ALA A 142 10.59 -37.24 18.30
C ALA A 142 10.08 -38.53 17.65
N LYS A 143 10.56 -39.69 18.14
CA LYS A 143 10.10 -41.01 17.69
C LYS A 143 8.62 -41.26 18.05
N THR A 144 8.16 -40.86 19.23
CA THR A 144 6.74 -40.93 19.62
C THR A 144 5.87 -39.96 18.80
N ALA A 145 6.42 -38.81 18.39
CA ALA A 145 5.78 -37.86 17.47
C ALA A 145 5.88 -38.28 15.98
N GLY A 146 6.39 -39.47 15.66
CA GLY A 146 6.48 -40.00 14.29
C GLY A 146 7.53 -39.32 13.40
N LEU A 147 8.46 -38.54 13.97
CA LEU A 147 9.46 -37.80 13.21
C LEU A 147 10.60 -38.70 12.70
N ARG A 148 11.20 -38.32 11.57
CA ARG A 148 12.22 -39.11 10.88
C ARG A 148 13.54 -39.14 11.67
N MET A 149 14.02 -40.35 11.97
CA MET A 149 15.28 -40.58 12.65
C MET A 149 16.41 -40.87 11.66
N SER A 150 17.63 -40.48 12.01
CA SER A 150 18.88 -40.80 11.33
C SER A 150 19.42 -42.17 11.77
N GLU A 151 20.02 -42.88 10.81
CA GLU A 151 20.79 -44.11 11.04
C GLU A 151 22.24 -43.81 11.44
N ASN A 152 22.78 -42.66 11.04
CA ASN A 152 24.11 -42.18 11.44
C ASN A 152 23.98 -41.28 12.70
N PRO A 153 24.43 -41.74 13.89
CA PRO A 153 24.28 -40.99 15.14
C PRO A 153 25.29 -39.84 15.24
N GLY A 154 24.81 -38.63 15.50
CA GLY A 154 25.66 -37.45 15.72
C GLY A 154 25.87 -36.52 14.51
N PHE A 155 25.14 -36.72 13.41
CA PHE A 155 24.97 -35.75 12.30
C PHE A 155 26.24 -35.06 11.78
N THR A 156 27.24 -35.84 11.37
CA THR A 156 28.50 -35.31 10.82
C THR A 156 28.72 -35.68 9.36
N THR A 157 29.37 -34.78 8.63
CA THR A 157 29.87 -34.99 7.27
C THR A 157 31.37 -35.38 7.28
N PRO A 158 31.93 -35.94 6.20
CA PRO A 158 33.37 -36.19 6.10
C PRO A 158 34.21 -34.91 6.24
N PHE A 159 33.70 -33.77 5.75
CA PHE A 159 34.32 -32.45 5.87
C PHE A 159 34.37 -31.95 7.32
N ARG A 160 33.27 -32.07 8.08
CA ARG A 160 33.26 -31.74 9.52
C ARG A 160 34.16 -32.67 10.33
N LYS A 161 34.28 -33.95 9.93
CA LYS A 161 35.20 -34.91 10.56
C LYS A 161 36.67 -34.54 10.34
N SER A 162 37.07 -34.16 9.13
CA SER A 162 38.46 -33.75 8.85
C SER A 162 38.83 -32.41 9.52
N GLN A 163 37.88 -31.47 9.67
CA GLN A 163 38.08 -30.27 10.49
C GLN A 163 38.35 -30.60 11.96
N TRP A 164 37.58 -31.53 12.55
CA TRP A 164 37.76 -31.99 13.93
C TRP A 164 39.11 -32.70 14.12
N GLU A 165 39.51 -33.57 13.18
CA GLU A 165 40.81 -34.26 13.19
C GLU A 165 41.97 -33.27 13.09
N ALA A 166 41.84 -32.22 12.26
CA ALA A 166 42.84 -31.16 12.14
C ALA A 166 42.95 -30.28 13.41
N GLN A 167 41.82 -29.87 14.00
CA GLN A 167 41.82 -29.10 15.24
C GLN A 167 42.31 -29.91 16.46
N SER A 168 42.20 -31.24 16.44
CA SER A 168 42.71 -32.10 17.52
C SER A 168 44.25 -32.07 17.66
N ALA A 169 44.97 -31.60 16.64
CA ALA A 169 46.44 -31.54 16.64
C ALA A 169 47.03 -30.20 17.14
N PHE A 170 46.20 -29.18 17.39
CA PHE A 170 46.62 -27.85 17.86
C PHE A 170 45.77 -27.40 19.04
N GLN A 171 46.35 -26.73 20.03
CA GLN A 171 45.58 -26.10 21.11
C GLN A 171 44.78 -24.92 20.54
N ALA A 172 43.52 -25.18 20.16
CA ALA A 172 42.74 -24.30 19.31
C ALA A 172 42.09 -23.12 20.06
N GLN A 173 42.13 -21.94 19.45
CA GLN A 173 41.10 -20.93 19.70
C GLN A 173 39.79 -21.42 19.05
N ALA A 174 38.72 -21.51 19.84
CA ALA A 174 37.43 -21.98 19.37
C ALA A 174 36.73 -20.89 18.53
N GLN A 175 36.78 -21.03 17.20
CA GLN A 175 36.44 -19.95 16.26
C GLN A 175 35.30 -20.27 15.27
N ASP A 176 34.72 -21.48 15.30
CA ASP A 176 33.61 -21.85 14.41
C ASP A 176 32.29 -21.96 15.19
N SER A 177 31.40 -20.98 14.98
CA SER A 177 30.06 -20.90 15.58
C SER A 177 29.06 -20.44 14.53
N GLY A 178 28.24 -21.36 14.02
CA GLY A 178 27.17 -21.06 13.07
C GLY A 178 25.81 -21.41 13.65
N THR A 179 24.84 -20.52 13.46
CA THR A 179 23.44 -20.69 13.88
C THR A 179 22.54 -20.35 12.70
N VAL A 180 21.62 -21.24 12.36
CA VAL A 180 20.60 -20.98 11.33
C VAL A 180 19.32 -20.48 12.00
N GLY A 181 18.52 -19.69 11.28
CA GLY A 181 17.24 -19.23 11.78
C GLY A 181 16.38 -18.57 10.70
N ALA A 182 15.08 -18.49 10.94
CA ALA A 182 14.12 -17.88 10.02
C ALA A 182 13.01 -17.16 10.77
N VAL A 183 12.42 -16.15 10.13
CA VAL A 183 11.26 -15.38 10.60
C VAL A 183 10.29 -15.20 9.43
N ALA A 184 8.99 -15.36 9.66
CA ALA A 184 7.97 -15.12 8.64
C ALA A 184 6.76 -14.34 9.20
N LEU A 185 6.08 -13.63 8.29
CA LEU A 185 4.82 -12.93 8.47
C LEU A 185 3.84 -13.43 7.39
N ASP A 186 2.76 -14.09 7.79
CA ASP A 186 1.77 -14.64 6.87
C ASP A 186 0.69 -13.62 6.44
N VAL A 187 -0.12 -14.00 5.44
CA VAL A 187 -1.26 -13.21 4.93
C VAL A 187 -2.31 -12.86 5.99
N CYS A 188 -2.30 -13.54 7.14
CA CYS A 188 -3.17 -13.25 8.29
C CYS A 188 -2.53 -12.31 9.33
N GLY A 189 -1.31 -11.82 9.08
CA GLY A 189 -0.58 -10.92 9.98
C GLY A 189 0.07 -11.62 11.17
N ARG A 190 0.23 -12.95 11.16
CA ARG A 190 0.85 -13.72 12.25
C ARG A 190 2.35 -13.83 12.02
N ILE A 191 3.12 -13.73 13.10
CA ILE A 191 4.59 -13.80 13.06
C ILE A 191 5.06 -15.09 13.74
N ALA A 192 6.03 -15.77 13.11
CA ALA A 192 6.76 -16.90 13.68
C ALA A 192 8.28 -16.67 13.57
N ALA A 193 9.05 -17.27 14.48
CA ALA A 193 10.51 -17.31 14.42
C ALA A 193 11.05 -18.65 14.94
N ALA A 194 12.16 -19.12 14.37
CA ALA A 194 12.88 -20.32 14.84
C ALA A 194 14.39 -20.20 14.61
N GLY A 195 15.17 -21.02 15.32
CA GLY A 195 16.62 -21.13 15.15
C GLY A 195 17.15 -22.52 15.53
N SER A 196 18.26 -22.93 14.93
CA SER A 196 18.92 -24.23 15.13
C SER A 196 20.45 -24.12 15.03
N THR A 197 21.20 -24.99 15.72
CA THR A 197 22.68 -25.01 15.68
C THR A 197 23.24 -26.38 16.03
N GLY A 198 24.38 -26.73 15.43
CA GLY A 198 25.29 -27.75 15.94
C GLY A 198 26.20 -27.24 17.07
N GLY A 199 26.36 -25.93 17.23
CA GLY A 199 27.25 -25.30 18.22
C GLY A 199 28.73 -25.36 17.83
N MET A 200 29.61 -25.13 18.80
CA MET A 200 31.06 -25.02 18.55
C MET A 200 31.77 -26.37 18.46
N THR A 201 32.72 -26.51 17.53
CA THR A 201 33.62 -27.67 17.43
C THR A 201 34.48 -27.81 18.69
N CYS A 202 34.76 -29.05 19.12
CA CYS A 202 35.53 -29.36 20.33
C CYS A 202 35.02 -28.71 21.63
N LYS A 203 33.73 -28.34 21.69
CA LYS A 203 33.11 -27.87 22.94
C LYS A 203 33.08 -28.99 23.99
N ALA A 204 33.36 -28.62 25.23
CA ALA A 204 33.37 -29.52 26.38
C ALA A 204 32.09 -30.36 26.50
N LYS A 205 32.24 -31.61 26.96
CA LYS A 205 31.14 -32.56 27.20
C LYS A 205 30.04 -31.96 28.08
N GLY A 206 28.81 -32.01 27.59
CA GLY A 206 27.64 -31.43 28.29
C GLY A 206 27.41 -29.93 28.07
N ARG A 207 28.11 -29.29 27.12
CA ARG A 207 27.81 -27.92 26.65
C ARG A 207 26.85 -27.93 25.46
N LEU A 208 25.97 -26.92 25.37
CA LEU A 208 25.10 -26.61 24.21
C LEU A 208 25.16 -25.12 23.84
N GLY A 209 24.86 -24.81 22.58
CA GLY A 209 24.62 -23.45 22.15
C GLY A 209 23.34 -22.86 22.78
N ASP A 210 23.50 -21.72 23.46
CA ASP A 210 22.70 -20.51 23.20
C ASP A 210 21.43 -20.71 22.34
N THR A 211 21.53 -21.11 21.06
CA THR A 211 20.39 -21.29 20.14
C THR A 211 19.16 -21.99 20.72
N ALA A 212 19.30 -23.10 21.45
CA ALA A 212 18.13 -23.80 22.00
C ALA A 212 17.57 -23.17 23.29
N VAL A 213 18.23 -22.15 23.84
CA VAL A 213 17.81 -21.39 25.02
C VAL A 213 17.05 -20.14 24.55
N MET A 214 15.73 -20.13 24.73
CA MET A 214 14.88 -18.97 24.39
C MET A 214 15.43 -17.68 25.01
N ALA A 215 15.39 -16.59 24.24
CA ALA A 215 15.93 -15.28 24.59
C ALA A 215 17.45 -15.24 24.85
N VAL A 216 18.19 -16.27 24.40
CA VAL A 216 19.66 -16.24 24.22
C VAL A 216 20.03 -16.67 22.80
N GLY A 217 19.25 -17.60 22.24
CA GLY A 217 19.46 -18.20 20.93
C GLY A 217 18.58 -17.65 19.82
N ALA A 218 17.27 -17.89 19.96
CA ALA A 218 16.22 -17.12 19.32
C ALA A 218 15.31 -16.58 20.42
N GLY A 219 15.12 -15.27 20.48
CA GLY A 219 14.17 -14.62 21.39
C GLY A 219 12.91 -14.17 20.67
N MET A 220 11.74 -14.31 21.30
CA MET A 220 10.55 -13.52 20.99
C MET A 220 10.02 -12.94 22.29
N THR A 221 10.53 -11.78 22.68
CA THR A 221 10.24 -11.18 23.99
C THR A 221 9.01 -10.27 23.86
N TYR A 222 7.92 -10.66 24.54
CA TYR A 222 6.71 -9.84 24.61
C TYR A 222 6.78 -8.86 25.78
N SER A 223 6.76 -7.56 25.46
CA SER A 223 6.45 -6.48 26.39
C SER A 223 5.15 -5.82 25.97
N ALA A 224 4.48 -5.11 26.89
CA ALA A 224 3.12 -4.57 26.68
C ALA A 224 2.96 -3.56 25.53
N LYS A 225 4.05 -3.18 24.84
CA LYS A 225 4.07 -2.37 23.61
C LYS A 225 5.09 -2.82 22.54
N ARG A 226 5.82 -3.93 22.72
CA ARG A 226 6.91 -4.35 21.81
C ARG A 226 6.96 -5.85 21.61
N LEU A 227 7.29 -6.25 20.39
CA LEU A 227 7.79 -7.57 20.01
C LEU A 227 9.28 -7.42 19.66
N GLN A 228 10.16 -8.19 20.31
CA GLN A 228 11.61 -8.07 20.13
C GLN A 228 12.18 -9.45 19.75
N VAL A 229 12.88 -9.51 18.61
CA VAL A 229 13.51 -10.72 18.06
C VAL A 229 15.01 -10.52 18.01
N GLU A 230 15.76 -11.41 18.67
CA GLU A 230 17.21 -11.29 18.84
C GLU A 230 17.94 -12.59 18.50
N PHE A 231 19.06 -12.44 17.80
CA PHE A 231 20.07 -13.47 17.49
C PHE A 231 21.46 -12.86 17.82
N PRO A 232 22.05 -13.10 19.00
CA PRO A 232 23.31 -12.48 19.40
C PRO A 232 24.58 -13.11 18.76
N PHE A 233 25.74 -12.47 19.04
CA PHE A 233 27.14 -12.92 18.83
C PHE A 233 27.86 -12.48 17.52
N SER A 234 29.20 -12.33 17.60
CA SER A 234 30.10 -11.64 16.63
C SER A 234 31.61 -11.91 16.96
N LYS A 235 32.66 -11.40 16.29
CA LYS A 235 33.16 -9.99 16.27
C LYS A 235 34.36 -9.74 15.31
N HIS A 236 34.28 -8.65 14.53
CA HIS A 236 35.37 -7.75 14.05
C HIS A 236 36.68 -8.29 13.42
N ARG A 237 36.90 -7.93 12.14
CA ARG A 237 37.94 -6.93 11.75
C ARG A 237 37.55 -6.16 10.47
N SER A 238 38.42 -5.27 9.99
CA SER A 238 38.10 -4.23 8.99
C SER A 238 38.86 -4.40 7.67
N LEU A 239 38.17 -4.24 6.54
CA LEU A 239 38.66 -3.56 5.33
C LEU A 239 37.49 -3.12 4.42
N SER A 240 37.77 -2.49 3.27
CA SER A 240 36.82 -1.65 2.51
C SER A 240 36.38 -2.19 1.14
N LYS A 241 35.24 -1.68 0.63
CA LYS A 241 34.62 -1.82 -0.73
C LYS A 241 33.89 -3.17 -0.94
N MET A 242 32.55 -3.26 -0.96
CA MET A 242 31.60 -2.56 -1.85
C MET A 242 30.17 -2.46 -1.26
N PRO A 243 29.33 -1.50 -1.69
CA PRO A 243 27.98 -1.28 -1.14
C PRO A 243 26.85 -1.91 -1.99
N TRP A 244 26.52 -3.18 -1.73
CA TRP A 244 25.24 -3.78 -2.13
C TRP A 244 24.10 -3.11 -1.32
N GLN A 245 22.98 -2.55 -1.81
CA GLN A 245 22.27 -2.61 -3.12
C GLN A 245 21.92 -4.04 -3.56
N ARG A 246 20.67 -4.48 -3.78
CA ARG A 246 19.31 -3.87 -3.77
C ARG A 246 18.34 -4.87 -3.08
N TRP A 247 17.17 -4.57 -2.49
CA TRP A 247 16.47 -3.36 -2.00
C TRP A 247 15.21 -3.84 -1.21
N SER A 248 14.21 -2.96 -0.98
CA SER A 248 12.74 -3.21 -1.10
C SER A 248 12.08 -4.43 -0.42
N THR A 249 11.08 -4.31 0.48
CA THR A 249 9.72 -3.71 0.38
C THR A 249 8.73 -4.46 -0.55
N ILE A 250 7.49 -4.87 -0.18
CA ILE A 250 6.71 -4.82 1.09
C ILE A 250 5.35 -5.59 0.95
N SER A 251 4.53 -5.79 2.02
CA SER A 251 3.32 -6.68 2.19
C SER A 251 2.05 -6.56 1.23
N VAL A 252 0.72 -6.46 1.54
CA VAL A 252 -0.18 -6.42 2.73
C VAL A 252 -1.69 -6.70 2.37
N VAL A 253 -2.59 -7.06 3.32
CA VAL A 253 -4.07 -6.81 3.26
C VAL A 253 -4.67 -6.46 4.64
N GLY A 254 -4.48 -5.24 5.16
CA GLY A 254 -5.10 -4.90 6.45
C GLY A 254 -4.87 -3.49 6.99
N ARG A 255 -3.60 -3.10 7.15
CA ARG A 255 -3.10 -1.74 7.43
C ARG A 255 -1.65 -1.73 6.96
N LEU A 256 -1.14 -0.57 6.52
CA LEU A 256 0.08 -0.45 5.72
C LEU A 256 1.29 -1.24 6.28
N PHE A 257 1.88 -2.07 5.40
CA PHE A 257 3.27 -1.95 4.96
C PHE A 257 4.27 -1.21 5.90
N TRP A 258 5.27 -1.90 6.45
CA TRP A 258 6.42 -1.30 7.16
C TRP A 258 7.79 -1.83 6.68
N THR A 259 8.82 -1.00 6.80
CA THR A 259 10.25 -1.39 6.74
C THR A 259 11.06 -0.56 7.72
N ALA A 260 12.10 -1.17 8.29
CA ALA A 260 13.10 -0.49 9.11
C ALA A 260 14.52 -0.89 8.65
N THR A 261 15.46 0.05 8.74
CA THR A 261 16.90 -0.19 8.58
C THR A 261 17.61 0.28 9.84
N CYS A 262 18.69 -0.38 10.24
CA CYS A 262 19.56 0.09 11.31
C CYS A 262 21.00 0.25 10.82
N SER A 263 21.77 1.09 11.51
CA SER A 263 23.23 1.10 11.44
C SER A 263 23.79 0.38 12.66
N SER A 264 25.09 0.07 12.65
CA SER A 264 25.75 -0.74 13.69
C SER A 264 25.90 -0.05 15.06
N SER A 265 25.24 1.08 15.32
CA SER A 265 25.40 1.90 16.54
C SER A 265 24.14 2.11 17.40
N GLU A 266 22.91 2.10 16.86
CA GLU A 266 21.69 2.32 17.68
C GLU A 266 20.46 1.48 17.24
N PRO A 267 19.54 1.12 18.16
CA PRO A 267 18.38 0.26 17.88
C PRO A 267 17.15 1.03 17.38
N VAL A 268 16.25 0.34 16.66
CA VAL A 268 15.00 0.90 16.12
C VAL A 268 13.76 0.30 16.83
N ASP A 269 12.69 1.09 16.96
CA ASP A 269 11.48 0.78 17.75
C ASP A 269 10.22 0.75 16.87
N VAL A 270 9.43 -0.34 16.91
CA VAL A 270 8.20 -0.55 16.11
C VAL A 270 7.19 -1.41 16.89
N SER A 271 5.88 -1.19 16.68
CA SER A 271 4.78 -1.87 17.39
C SER A 271 3.55 -2.11 16.50
N LEU A 272 2.76 -3.17 16.74
CA LEU A 272 1.56 -3.51 15.96
C LEU A 272 0.47 -4.23 16.79
N VAL A 273 -0.79 -4.17 16.34
CA VAL A 273 -2.01 -4.69 17.00
C VAL A 273 -2.99 -5.23 15.95
N GLU A 274 -3.78 -6.25 16.30
CA GLU A 274 -4.84 -6.84 15.48
C GLU A 274 -5.96 -5.82 15.17
N ASN A 275 -5.90 -5.15 14.01
CA ASN A 275 -6.94 -4.30 13.42
C ASN A 275 -6.65 -4.11 11.92
N THR A 276 -7.44 -4.73 11.04
CA THR A 276 -7.07 -4.88 9.61
C THR A 276 -8.24 -4.67 8.64
N ILE A 277 -8.95 -3.54 8.76
CA ILE A 277 -9.79 -3.03 7.66
C ILE A 277 -9.19 -1.71 7.17
N PRO A 278 -8.51 -1.70 6.01
CA PRO A 278 -8.05 -0.48 5.37
C PRO A 278 -9.04 -0.06 4.29
N ILE A 279 -9.40 1.21 4.34
CA ILE A 279 -9.82 1.92 3.14
C ILE A 279 -8.61 1.94 2.19
N PHE A 280 -8.78 1.69 0.89
CA PHE A 280 -7.70 1.92 -0.09
C PHE A 280 -7.38 3.42 -0.15
N PRO A 281 -6.12 3.87 -0.32
CA PRO A 281 -5.77 5.31 -0.26
C PRO A 281 -6.62 6.22 -1.15
N GLN A 282 -6.96 5.76 -2.36
CA GLN A 282 -7.84 6.49 -3.30
C GLN A 282 -9.30 6.67 -2.80
N HIS A 283 -9.76 5.78 -1.91
CA HIS A 283 -11.10 5.77 -1.30
C HIS A 283 -11.16 6.46 0.08
N ILE A 284 -10.01 6.85 0.64
CA ILE A 284 -9.95 7.77 1.79
C ILE A 284 -10.38 9.14 1.27
N PHE A 285 -11.33 9.78 1.96
CA PHE A 285 -11.82 11.11 1.60
C PHE A 285 -11.67 12.15 2.72
N TYR A 286 -11.29 11.71 3.92
CA TYR A 286 -11.02 12.60 5.04
C TYR A 286 -9.95 11.96 5.93
N GLU A 287 -8.89 12.72 6.18
CA GLU A 287 -7.81 12.32 7.08
C GLU A 287 -7.30 13.57 7.83
N ASP A 288 -7.13 13.44 9.14
CA ASP A 288 -6.48 14.43 10.01
C ASP A 288 -5.60 13.72 11.07
N ALA A 289 -5.05 14.47 12.02
CA ALA A 289 -4.16 13.92 13.06
C ALA A 289 -4.85 12.96 14.05
N ALA A 290 -6.18 12.83 14.01
CA ALA A 290 -7.00 12.05 14.94
C ALA A 290 -7.88 11.01 14.22
N VAL A 291 -8.26 11.22 12.97
CA VAL A 291 -9.29 10.44 12.28
C VAL A 291 -8.91 10.20 10.83
N SER A 292 -9.02 8.94 10.38
CA SER A 292 -8.94 8.57 8.95
C SER A 292 -10.23 7.85 8.54
N ALA A 293 -10.84 8.31 7.44
CA ALA A 293 -12.18 7.93 7.02
C ALA A 293 -12.32 7.77 5.49
N GLY A 294 -13.08 6.75 5.09
CA GLY A 294 -13.39 6.52 3.69
C GLY A 294 -14.25 5.29 3.43
N PHE A 295 -14.46 4.96 2.15
CA PHE A 295 -15.39 3.88 1.78
C PHE A 295 -14.82 2.49 2.03
N THR A 296 -15.66 1.58 2.53
CA THR A 296 -15.29 0.16 2.62
C THR A 296 -15.31 -0.48 1.23
N ARG A 297 -14.33 -1.36 0.97
CA ARG A 297 -14.36 -2.28 -0.19
C ARG A 297 -15.34 -3.44 0.01
N TYR A 298 -15.94 -3.57 1.20
CA TYR A 298 -16.85 -4.63 1.58
C TYR A 298 -18.17 -4.07 2.14
N PRO A 299 -18.94 -3.31 1.34
CA PRO A 299 -20.15 -2.64 1.79
C PRO A 299 -21.32 -3.62 2.00
N ILE A 300 -22.19 -3.31 2.97
CA ILE A 300 -23.53 -3.89 3.11
C ILE A 300 -24.63 -2.94 2.59
N ALA A 301 -24.30 -1.67 2.36
CA ALA A 301 -25.18 -0.65 1.79
C ALA A 301 -24.39 0.35 0.93
N PRO A 302 -25.03 1.03 -0.05
CA PRO A 302 -24.40 2.08 -0.85
C PRO A 302 -23.69 3.10 0.02
N GLY A 303 -22.45 3.45 -0.31
CA GLY A 303 -21.70 4.49 0.39
C GLY A 303 -21.38 4.19 1.87
N GLN A 304 -21.33 2.93 2.30
CA GLN A 304 -20.85 2.59 3.65
C GLN A 304 -19.39 3.04 3.87
N VAL A 305 -19.13 3.65 5.03
CA VAL A 305 -17.85 4.26 5.39
C VAL A 305 -17.28 3.62 6.65
N ILE A 306 -15.96 3.46 6.67
CA ILE A 306 -15.18 3.13 7.87
C ILE A 306 -14.53 4.41 8.38
N ILE A 307 -14.56 4.62 9.69
CA ILE A 307 -13.86 5.71 10.37
C ILE A 307 -12.99 5.12 11.46
N THR A 308 -11.68 5.39 11.42
CA THR A 308 -10.70 4.85 12.39
C THR A 308 -10.25 5.90 13.41
N THR A 309 -10.01 5.44 14.63
CA THR A 309 -9.55 6.23 15.80
C THR A 309 -8.06 6.60 15.73
N PRO A 310 -7.61 7.61 16.50
CA PRO A 310 -6.19 7.97 16.57
C PRO A 310 -5.35 6.78 17.04
N GLY A 311 -4.23 6.52 16.36
CA GLY A 311 -3.26 5.50 16.78
C GLY A 311 -3.82 4.07 16.94
N SER A 312 -4.96 3.76 16.32
CA SER A 312 -5.66 2.46 16.45
C SER A 312 -6.19 2.12 17.87
N ALA A 313 -6.41 3.11 18.74
CA ALA A 313 -6.92 2.86 20.10
C ALA A 313 -8.40 2.40 20.09
N PRO A 314 -8.78 1.33 20.82
CA PRO A 314 -10.19 0.94 20.95
C PRO A 314 -11.06 2.11 21.44
N ILE A 315 -12.19 2.39 20.77
CA ILE A 315 -13.03 3.59 21.02
C ILE A 315 -13.40 3.72 22.50
N MET A 316 -13.80 2.60 23.13
CA MET A 316 -14.18 2.54 24.54
C MET A 316 -12.97 2.53 25.51
N SER A 317 -11.75 2.83 25.04
CA SER A 317 -10.54 3.06 25.84
C SER A 317 -9.99 4.48 25.75
N LEU A 318 -10.53 5.30 24.85
CA LEU A 318 -10.31 6.75 24.84
C LEU A 318 -10.82 7.39 26.14
N ASP A 319 -10.24 8.51 26.57
CA ASP A 319 -10.83 9.33 27.62
C ASP A 319 -12.12 10.02 27.11
N ILE A 320 -12.94 10.53 28.04
CA ILE A 320 -14.24 11.12 27.69
C ILE A 320 -14.14 12.39 26.83
N SER A 321 -13.00 13.10 26.81
CA SER A 321 -12.80 14.23 25.90
C SER A 321 -12.46 13.74 24.50
N SER A 322 -11.48 12.85 24.37
CA SER A 322 -11.10 12.26 23.07
C SER A 322 -12.26 11.47 22.43
N PHE A 323 -13.05 10.74 23.21
CA PHE A 323 -14.25 10.04 22.77
C PHE A 323 -15.31 10.99 22.17
N ARG A 324 -15.58 12.13 22.85
CA ARG A 324 -16.55 13.14 22.36
C ARG A 324 -16.03 13.86 21.13
N THR A 325 -14.75 14.24 21.08
CA THR A 325 -14.13 14.84 19.89
C THR A 325 -14.22 13.89 18.69
N PHE A 326 -13.82 12.62 18.86
CA PHE A 326 -13.90 11.59 17.83
C PHE A 326 -15.33 11.43 17.28
N LEU A 327 -16.33 11.31 18.16
CA LEU A 327 -17.72 11.13 17.72
C LEU A 327 -18.35 12.41 17.12
N LYS A 328 -17.90 13.61 17.51
CA LYS A 328 -18.26 14.85 16.80
C LYS A 328 -17.73 14.86 15.36
N THR A 329 -16.48 14.43 15.13
CA THR A 329 -15.94 14.27 13.77
C THR A 329 -16.74 13.23 12.99
N VAL A 330 -17.07 12.08 13.59
CA VAL A 330 -17.95 11.06 12.98
C VAL A 330 -19.33 11.63 12.61
N ARG A 331 -19.96 12.45 13.47
CA ARG A 331 -21.25 13.11 13.19
C ARG A 331 -21.14 14.09 12.02
N GLY A 332 -20.09 14.92 11.97
CA GLY A 332 -19.84 15.82 10.83
C GLY A 332 -19.68 15.07 9.51
N LEU A 333 -18.91 13.97 9.52
CA LEU A 333 -18.73 13.10 8.36
C LEU A 333 -20.04 12.42 7.95
N ALA A 334 -20.87 11.96 8.89
CA ALA A 334 -22.17 11.36 8.60
C ALA A 334 -23.12 12.32 7.85
N VAL A 335 -23.12 13.60 8.19
CA VAL A 335 -23.90 14.64 7.48
C VAL A 335 -23.37 14.83 6.05
N ALA A 336 -22.05 14.92 5.88
CA ALA A 336 -21.44 15.06 4.54
C ALA A 336 -21.67 13.84 3.64
N ILE A 337 -21.56 12.62 4.19
CA ILE A 337 -21.84 11.36 3.49
C ILE A 337 -23.30 11.32 3.03
N ARG A 338 -24.26 11.67 3.91
CA ARG A 338 -25.69 11.72 3.57
C ARG A 338 -25.98 12.66 2.39
N GLY A 339 -25.39 13.86 2.39
CA GLY A 339 -25.49 14.79 1.26
C GLY A 339 -24.80 14.30 -0.03
N ALA A 340 -23.73 13.51 0.09
CA ALA A 340 -23.03 12.95 -1.05
C ALA A 340 -23.78 11.81 -1.73
N VAL A 341 -24.47 10.94 -0.97
CA VAL A 341 -25.19 9.75 -1.49
C VAL A 341 -26.72 9.88 -1.48
N SER A 342 -27.25 11.08 -1.20
CA SER A 342 -28.69 11.37 -1.11
C SER A 342 -29.45 10.50 -0.09
N ALA A 343 -28.81 10.20 1.04
CA ALA A 343 -29.38 9.36 2.10
C ALA A 343 -30.15 10.18 3.15
N GLU A 344 -31.42 9.86 3.33
CA GLU A 344 -32.27 10.45 4.38
C GLU A 344 -31.82 10.06 5.79
N HIS A 345 -31.16 8.91 5.95
CA HIS A 345 -30.76 8.36 7.26
C HIS A 345 -29.33 7.82 7.24
N CYS A 346 -28.69 7.72 8.41
CA CYS A 346 -27.41 7.05 8.57
C CYS A 346 -27.31 6.37 9.94
N GLY A 347 -27.06 5.06 9.95
CA GLY A 347 -26.77 4.29 11.16
C GLY A 347 -25.29 4.34 11.52
N LEU A 348 -24.99 4.34 12.81
CA LEU A 348 -23.62 4.25 13.34
C LEU A 348 -23.47 2.93 14.11
N VAL A 349 -22.43 2.15 13.81
CA VAL A 349 -22.16 0.90 14.55
C VAL A 349 -20.68 0.67 14.80
N THR A 350 -20.35 0.13 15.98
CA THR A 350 -19.01 -0.38 16.31
C THR A 350 -19.08 -1.57 17.27
N SER A 351 -18.08 -2.46 17.18
CA SER A 351 -17.75 -3.52 18.14
C SER A 351 -17.03 -3.00 19.40
N GLY A 352 -16.66 -1.72 19.43
CA GLY A 352 -15.80 -1.12 20.46
C GLY A 352 -14.30 -1.27 20.18
N ASP A 353 -13.94 -1.69 18.97
CA ASP A 353 -12.56 -1.76 18.44
C ASP A 353 -12.06 -0.36 17.99
N SER A 354 -11.03 -0.29 17.14
CA SER A 354 -10.43 0.99 16.67
C SER A 354 -11.21 1.68 15.54
N PHE A 355 -12.44 1.27 15.25
CA PHE A 355 -13.21 1.77 14.12
C PHE A 355 -14.72 1.83 14.36
N VAL A 356 -15.36 2.76 13.66
CA VAL A 356 -16.81 2.90 13.50
C VAL A 356 -17.16 2.62 12.04
N LEU A 357 -18.31 2.01 11.81
CA LEU A 357 -18.96 1.97 10.51
C LEU A 357 -20.10 2.99 10.49
N LEU A 358 -20.14 3.83 9.47
CA LEU A 358 -21.30 4.64 9.10
C LEU A 358 -21.99 4.00 7.92
N ILE A 359 -23.30 3.78 8.03
CA ILE A 359 -24.10 3.04 7.06
C ILE A 359 -25.27 3.96 6.64
N PRO A 360 -25.14 4.71 5.54
CA PRO A 360 -26.21 5.58 5.05
C PRO A 360 -27.29 4.78 4.31
N PHE A 361 -28.53 5.24 4.36
CA PHE A 361 -29.66 4.61 3.67
C PHE A 361 -30.57 5.67 3.01
N PRO A 362 -31.07 5.43 1.78
CA PRO A 362 -32.19 6.20 1.23
C PRO A 362 -33.47 5.95 2.03
N GLY A 363 -34.46 6.83 1.84
CA GLY A 363 -35.64 6.96 2.71
C GLY A 363 -36.38 5.66 3.07
N LEU A 364 -36.84 5.61 4.32
CA LEU A 364 -37.78 4.60 4.79
C LEU A 364 -39.10 4.79 4.04
N LYS A 365 -39.38 3.91 3.05
CA LYS A 365 -40.50 4.03 2.09
C LYS A 365 -41.90 4.13 2.71
N THR A 366 -42.02 3.94 4.02
CA THR A 366 -43.24 4.13 4.81
C THR A 366 -42.92 4.94 6.07
N THR A 367 -43.16 6.25 6.04
CA THR A 367 -43.08 7.11 7.22
C THR A 367 -44.05 6.63 8.30
N GLY A 368 -43.56 6.44 9.53
CA GLY A 368 -44.38 6.06 10.69
C GLY A 368 -44.64 4.56 10.90
N ILE A 369 -44.03 3.66 10.13
CA ILE A 369 -44.04 2.21 10.41
C ILE A 369 -42.60 1.73 10.67
N PRO A 370 -42.25 1.27 11.88
CA PRO A 370 -40.95 0.71 12.16
C PRO A 370 -40.69 -0.56 11.33
N ILE A 371 -39.54 -0.60 10.65
CA ILE A 371 -39.09 -1.79 9.90
C ILE A 371 -38.36 -2.71 10.88
N TYR A 372 -39.04 -3.78 11.32
CA TYR A 372 -38.45 -4.83 12.14
C TYR A 372 -38.15 -6.09 11.31
N ARG A 373 -37.11 -6.82 11.73
CA ARG A 373 -36.80 -8.17 11.21
C ARG A 373 -37.14 -9.20 12.29
N GLU A 374 -38.04 -10.14 11.99
CA GLU A 374 -38.53 -11.16 12.94
C GLU A 374 -37.48 -12.23 13.30
N GLU A 375 -36.39 -12.31 12.55
CA GLU A 375 -35.29 -13.27 12.75
C GLU A 375 -34.49 -12.95 14.03
N LEU A 376 -34.74 -13.73 15.09
CA LEU A 376 -34.08 -13.55 16.38
C LEU A 376 -32.62 -14.03 16.39
N GLU A 377 -31.74 -13.28 17.05
CA GLU A 377 -30.29 -13.50 17.05
C GLU A 377 -29.69 -13.39 18.47
N TYR A 378 -28.91 -14.40 18.90
CA TYR A 378 -28.37 -14.47 20.27
C TYR A 378 -27.01 -15.19 20.35
N TYR A 379 -26.09 -14.63 21.12
CA TYR A 379 -24.76 -15.18 21.37
C TYR A 379 -24.32 -14.97 22.82
N ALA A 380 -23.93 -16.06 23.49
CA ALA A 380 -23.34 -16.00 24.83
C ALA A 380 -21.88 -15.49 24.82
N VAL A 381 -21.18 -15.62 23.69
CA VAL A 381 -19.82 -15.15 23.44
C VAL A 381 -19.70 -14.53 22.05
N TYR A 382 -18.75 -13.60 21.87
CA TYR A 382 -18.60 -12.79 20.66
C TYR A 382 -18.36 -13.64 19.39
N PRO A 383 -19.26 -13.62 18.38
CA PRO A 383 -19.18 -14.48 17.19
C PRO A 383 -18.28 -13.91 16.07
N GLY A 384 -17.48 -12.87 16.35
CA GLY A 384 -16.66 -12.16 15.35
C GLY A 384 -17.28 -10.87 14.80
N TYR A 385 -18.57 -10.62 15.07
CA TYR A 385 -19.30 -9.38 14.73
C TYR A 385 -20.40 -9.11 15.77
N LEU A 386 -21.06 -7.95 15.67
CA LEU A 386 -22.31 -7.62 16.39
C LEU A 386 -23.40 -7.23 15.40
N SER A 387 -24.66 -7.47 15.72
CA SER A 387 -25.82 -6.88 15.05
C SER A 387 -26.77 -6.25 16.07
N SER A 388 -27.85 -5.61 15.62
CA SER A 388 -28.85 -4.97 16.49
C SER A 388 -30.22 -5.65 16.54
N LYS A 389 -30.41 -6.74 15.78
CA LYS A 389 -31.62 -7.58 15.79
C LYS A 389 -32.01 -7.97 17.22
N ASN A 390 -33.30 -8.16 17.48
CA ASN A 390 -33.74 -8.70 18.77
C ASN A 390 -33.22 -10.13 19.00
N GLY A 391 -32.85 -10.43 20.24
CA GLY A 391 -32.69 -11.78 20.74
C GLY A 391 -33.99 -12.36 21.33
N PRO A 392 -34.01 -13.65 21.69
CA PRO A 392 -35.12 -14.25 22.41
C PRO A 392 -35.25 -13.63 23.81
N GLN A 393 -36.45 -13.72 24.37
CA GLN A 393 -36.76 -13.24 25.72
C GLN A 393 -35.83 -13.90 26.75
N MET A 394 -34.94 -13.10 27.34
CA MET A 394 -33.97 -13.54 28.35
C MET A 394 -34.68 -13.86 29.68
N ASP A 395 -34.15 -14.85 30.40
CA ASP A 395 -34.69 -15.25 31.70
C ASP A 395 -34.61 -14.12 32.74
N ARG A 396 -35.67 -14.00 33.56
CA ARG A 396 -35.77 -12.93 34.56
C ARG A 396 -34.68 -13.02 35.64
N SER A 397 -34.34 -14.23 36.10
CA SER A 397 -33.30 -14.38 37.14
C SER A 397 -31.91 -13.99 36.64
N LEU A 398 -31.65 -14.18 35.34
CA LEU A 398 -30.44 -13.68 34.68
C LEU A 398 -30.45 -12.15 34.57
N LEU A 399 -31.56 -11.54 34.13
CA LEU A 399 -31.71 -10.09 34.09
C LEU A 399 -31.57 -9.43 35.47
N ASP A 400 -32.23 -9.98 36.51
CA ASP A 400 -32.14 -9.52 37.90
C ASP A 400 -30.71 -9.67 38.47
N SER A 401 -29.96 -10.68 38.02
CA SER A 401 -28.56 -10.92 38.39
C SER A 401 -27.62 -9.90 37.72
N LEU A 402 -27.79 -9.67 36.41
CA LEU A 402 -27.05 -8.68 35.63
C LEU A 402 -27.33 -7.25 36.13
N GLN A 403 -28.59 -6.93 36.39
CA GLN A 403 -29.01 -5.62 36.90
C GLN A 403 -28.30 -5.30 38.23
N ARG A 404 -28.35 -6.22 39.20
CA ARG A 404 -27.67 -6.04 40.50
C ARG A 404 -26.16 -5.88 40.36
N LYS A 405 -25.51 -6.64 39.47
CA LYS A 405 -24.07 -6.53 39.20
C LYS A 405 -23.69 -5.14 38.66
N ILE A 406 -24.48 -4.59 37.74
CA ILE A 406 -24.18 -3.28 37.13
C ILE A 406 -24.60 -2.14 38.08
N ALA A 407 -25.76 -2.24 38.73
CA ALA A 407 -26.24 -1.24 39.70
C ALA A 407 -25.27 -1.05 40.89
N ALA A 408 -24.60 -2.11 41.33
CA ALA A 408 -23.55 -2.05 42.36
C ALA A 408 -22.29 -1.28 41.91
N VAL A 409 -22.10 -1.04 40.62
CA VAL A 409 -21.01 -0.22 40.06
C VAL A 409 -21.45 1.23 39.82
N THR A 410 -22.75 1.49 39.64
CA THR A 410 -23.28 2.80 39.25
C THR A 410 -23.90 3.62 40.38
N GLY A 411 -24.36 2.99 41.47
CA GLY A 411 -24.90 3.70 42.64
C GLY A 411 -26.28 4.33 42.39
N LEU A 412 -27.20 3.55 41.81
CA LEU A 412 -28.54 3.99 41.40
C LEU A 412 -29.39 4.57 42.57
N ILE A 413 -30.08 5.69 42.32
CA ILE A 413 -31.03 6.39 43.23
C ILE A 413 -32.22 6.88 42.38
N GLU A 414 -33.42 6.96 42.96
CA GLU A 414 -34.70 7.28 42.30
C GLU A 414 -35.42 8.52 42.91
N PRO A 415 -36.44 9.12 42.26
CA PRO A 415 -36.86 8.99 40.85
C PRO A 415 -37.05 10.35 40.13
N PHE A 416 -37.56 10.30 38.88
CA PHE A 416 -37.90 11.45 38.02
C PHE A 416 -39.42 11.48 37.75
N ASN A 417 -40.00 12.67 37.64
CA ASN A 417 -41.43 12.89 37.41
C ASN A 417 -41.67 13.87 36.25
N ASP A 418 -42.04 13.34 35.08
CA ASP A 418 -42.78 14.07 34.04
C ASP A 418 -43.87 13.15 33.48
N GLN A 419 -45.12 13.57 33.64
CA GLN A 419 -46.34 12.78 33.38
C GLN A 419 -47.03 13.12 32.05
N THR A 420 -46.42 13.99 31.22
CA THR A 420 -47.08 14.50 30.00
C THR A 420 -46.94 13.56 28.80
N ASP A 421 -45.81 12.85 28.68
CA ASP A 421 -45.49 11.95 27.58
C ASP A 421 -46.04 10.53 27.79
N LYS A 422 -46.64 9.93 26.75
CA LYS A 422 -47.27 8.60 26.78
C LYS A 422 -46.56 7.55 25.91
N GLU A 423 -45.44 7.90 25.28
CA GLU A 423 -44.71 6.98 24.42
C GLU A 423 -44.13 5.77 25.17
N HIS A 424 -43.83 4.69 24.42
CA HIS A 424 -43.35 3.44 25.01
C HIS A 424 -42.13 3.64 25.92
N PHE A 425 -41.17 4.45 25.46
CA PHE A 425 -39.97 4.79 26.23
C PHE A 425 -40.29 5.67 27.44
N ALA A 426 -41.20 6.65 27.33
CA ALA A 426 -41.60 7.49 28.46
C ALA A 426 -42.20 6.67 29.62
N CYS A 427 -43.05 5.68 29.29
CA CYS A 427 -43.61 4.76 30.29
C CYS A 427 -42.53 3.87 30.96
N LEU A 428 -41.48 3.47 30.23
CA LEU A 428 -40.32 2.77 30.81
C LEU A 428 -39.48 3.70 31.70
N ILE A 429 -39.24 4.94 31.26
CA ILE A 429 -38.47 5.97 32.00
C ILE A 429 -39.14 6.32 33.33
N ARG A 430 -40.48 6.33 33.39
CA ARG A 430 -41.24 6.47 34.65
C ARG A 430 -41.33 5.20 35.50
N GLY A 431 -41.02 4.02 34.95
CA GLY A 431 -41.19 2.74 35.65
C GLY A 431 -42.62 2.21 35.67
N GLU A 432 -43.51 2.72 34.82
CA GLU A 432 -44.90 2.23 34.65
C GLU A 432 -44.96 0.86 33.96
N ARG A 433 -43.83 0.41 33.40
CA ARG A 433 -43.62 -0.91 32.79
C ARG A 433 -42.42 -1.58 33.46
N LEU A 434 -42.40 -2.92 33.46
CA LEU A 434 -41.29 -3.70 34.00
C LEU A 434 -39.97 -3.33 33.29
N GLN A 435 -38.96 -2.96 34.08
CA GLN A 435 -37.66 -2.46 33.60
C GLN A 435 -36.51 -2.99 34.48
N TRP A 436 -35.34 -3.21 33.88
CA TRP A 436 -34.10 -3.58 34.58
C TRP A 436 -33.11 -2.41 34.56
N ARG A 437 -33.43 -1.35 35.29
CA ARG A 437 -32.64 -0.11 35.35
C ARG A 437 -31.25 -0.34 35.95
N ILE A 438 -30.21 0.16 35.28
CA ILE A 438 -28.80 -0.06 35.65
C ILE A 438 -28.00 1.22 35.89
N TRP A 439 -28.41 2.36 35.33
CA TRP A 439 -27.71 3.65 35.47
C TRP A 439 -28.67 4.80 35.21
N GLU A 440 -28.41 5.96 35.81
CA GLU A 440 -29.26 7.15 35.73
C GLU A 440 -28.46 8.43 36.00
N ASN A 441 -28.82 9.54 35.34
CA ASN A 441 -28.38 10.89 35.71
C ASN A 441 -29.52 11.93 35.52
N LYS A 442 -29.20 13.23 35.55
CA LYS A 442 -30.19 14.30 35.38
C LYS A 442 -30.90 14.33 34.01
N THR A 443 -30.26 13.87 32.94
CA THR A 443 -30.74 14.01 31.55
C THR A 443 -31.03 12.68 30.85
N HIS A 444 -30.47 11.57 31.34
CA HIS A 444 -30.52 10.24 30.73
C HIS A 444 -30.74 9.12 31.75
N VAL A 445 -31.22 7.97 31.27
CA VAL A 445 -31.38 6.72 32.04
C VAL A 445 -31.00 5.52 31.15
N ALA A 446 -30.55 4.42 31.75
CA ALA A 446 -30.24 3.18 31.04
C ALA A 446 -30.77 1.93 31.75
N PHE A 447 -31.25 0.98 30.96
CA PHE A 447 -31.82 -0.29 31.40
C PHE A 447 -31.38 -1.45 30.51
N LEU A 448 -31.36 -2.67 31.05
CA LEU A 448 -31.14 -3.88 30.26
C LEU A 448 -32.33 -4.14 29.36
N THR A 449 -32.08 -4.55 28.11
CA THR A 449 -33.14 -5.06 27.23
C THR A 449 -33.40 -6.56 27.51
N PRO A 450 -34.66 -6.98 27.68
CA PRO A 450 -35.00 -8.39 27.83
C PRO A 450 -34.83 -9.19 26.53
N THR A 451 -34.77 -8.53 25.37
CA THR A 451 -34.51 -9.12 24.04
C THR A 451 -33.08 -8.86 23.58
N GLY A 452 -32.13 -8.79 24.52
CA GLY A 452 -30.72 -8.54 24.23
C GLY A 452 -30.00 -9.73 23.58
N GLN A 453 -29.28 -9.48 22.48
CA GLN A 453 -28.47 -10.51 21.80
C GLN A 453 -27.38 -11.15 22.68
N THR A 454 -26.85 -10.39 23.65
CA THR A 454 -25.79 -10.86 24.56
C THR A 454 -26.19 -10.58 26.01
N PRO A 455 -25.72 -11.40 26.98
CA PRO A 455 -25.97 -11.15 28.39
C PRO A 455 -25.53 -9.75 28.82
N GLY A 456 -26.46 -8.93 29.28
CA GLY A 456 -26.20 -7.57 29.75
C GLY A 456 -26.27 -6.47 28.67
N CYS A 457 -26.81 -6.77 27.47
CA CYS A 457 -27.16 -5.74 26.49
C CYS A 457 -28.12 -4.69 27.10
N ALA A 458 -27.84 -3.41 26.86
CA ALA A 458 -28.53 -2.28 27.46
C ALA A 458 -28.95 -1.23 26.43
N VAL A 459 -29.95 -0.43 26.77
CA VAL A 459 -30.35 0.77 26.00
C VAL A 459 -30.18 2.00 26.87
N VAL A 460 -29.56 3.04 26.32
CA VAL A 460 -29.44 4.37 26.91
C VAL A 460 -30.43 5.30 26.22
N VAL A 461 -31.26 6.00 26.99
CA VAL A 461 -32.28 6.94 26.49
C VAL A 461 -32.21 8.26 27.27
N PRO A 462 -32.59 9.40 26.67
CA PRO A 462 -32.83 10.63 27.41
C PRO A 462 -34.08 10.49 28.30
N ARG A 463 -34.34 11.48 29.15
CA ARG A 463 -35.51 11.51 30.05
C ARG A 463 -36.64 12.41 29.55
N LYS A 464 -36.28 13.35 28.68
CA LYS A 464 -37.17 14.22 27.91
C LYS A 464 -37.31 13.62 26.52
N HIS A 465 -38.48 13.76 25.91
CA HIS A 465 -38.68 13.43 24.50
C HIS A 465 -37.71 14.20 23.59
N ILE A 466 -36.92 13.48 22.81
CA ILE A 466 -35.93 13.99 21.86
C ILE A 466 -36.02 13.11 20.60
N GLY A 467 -36.05 13.74 19.42
CA GLY A 467 -36.25 13.08 18.13
C GLY A 467 -35.19 12.01 17.82
N PRO A 468 -35.50 11.00 16.99
CA PRO A 468 -34.88 9.69 17.12
C PRO A 468 -33.53 9.50 16.42
N ASP A 469 -33.21 10.32 15.41
CA ASP A 469 -31.89 10.31 14.75
C ASP A 469 -30.84 10.97 15.66
N VAL A 470 -30.07 10.12 16.35
CA VAL A 470 -28.99 10.53 17.29
C VAL A 470 -27.90 11.38 16.62
N LEU A 471 -27.72 11.30 15.29
CA LEU A 471 -26.74 12.12 14.56
C LEU A 471 -27.27 13.51 14.20
N LEU A 472 -28.60 13.71 14.19
CA LEU A 472 -29.25 15.00 13.92
C LEU A 472 -29.63 15.80 15.18
N LEU A 473 -29.32 15.31 16.38
CA LEU A 473 -29.55 16.06 17.62
C LEU A 473 -28.82 17.40 17.61
N ASN A 474 -29.31 18.37 18.38
CA ASN A 474 -28.54 19.59 18.67
C ASN A 474 -27.31 19.25 19.53
N ASP A 475 -26.35 20.17 19.59
CA ASP A 475 -25.04 19.89 20.21
C ASP A 475 -25.10 19.65 21.73
N GLU A 476 -26.08 20.23 22.44
CA GLU A 476 -26.28 19.99 23.87
C GLU A 476 -26.83 18.59 24.13
N ASP A 477 -27.91 18.21 23.45
CA ASP A 477 -28.51 16.87 23.56
C ASP A 477 -27.52 15.78 23.08
N TYR A 478 -26.74 16.06 22.05
CA TYR A 478 -25.68 15.16 21.55
C TYR A 478 -24.55 14.96 22.58
N GLU A 479 -24.01 16.04 23.17
CA GLU A 479 -22.98 15.93 24.21
C GLU A 479 -23.50 15.21 25.47
N ASN A 480 -24.77 15.44 25.84
CA ASN A 480 -25.42 14.76 26.95
C ASN A 480 -25.56 13.25 26.70
N ILE A 481 -26.04 12.82 25.53
CA ILE A 481 -26.19 11.38 25.24
C ILE A 481 -24.84 10.69 25.09
N LEU A 482 -23.83 11.32 24.46
CA LEU A 482 -22.46 10.77 24.43
C LEU A 482 -21.88 10.58 25.84
N THR A 483 -22.08 11.55 26.73
CA THR A 483 -21.62 11.50 28.13
C THR A 483 -22.30 10.36 28.91
N ALA A 484 -23.61 10.17 28.70
CA ALA A 484 -24.36 9.05 29.28
C ALA A 484 -23.88 7.70 28.74
N VAL A 485 -23.79 7.55 27.42
CA VAL A 485 -23.35 6.33 26.73
C VAL A 485 -21.95 5.91 27.17
N TYR A 486 -20.99 6.84 27.25
CA TYR A 486 -19.65 6.56 27.76
C TYR A 486 -19.69 6.06 29.21
N SER A 487 -20.44 6.74 30.08
CA SER A 487 -20.57 6.38 31.51
C SER A 487 -21.14 4.97 31.70
N VAL A 488 -22.21 4.65 30.96
CA VAL A 488 -22.87 3.33 30.99
C VAL A 488 -21.94 2.25 30.45
N ALA A 489 -21.25 2.49 29.32
CA ALA A 489 -20.33 1.52 28.72
C ALA A 489 -19.15 1.19 29.65
N GLN A 490 -18.55 2.18 30.33
CA GLN A 490 -17.47 1.91 31.29
C GLN A 490 -17.98 1.14 32.53
N ALA A 491 -19.19 1.45 33.02
CA ALA A 491 -19.80 0.71 34.13
C ALA A 491 -20.11 -0.75 33.76
N MET A 492 -20.66 -0.99 32.56
CA MET A 492 -20.93 -2.34 32.03
C MET A 492 -19.64 -3.14 31.85
N LYS A 493 -18.59 -2.55 31.25
CA LYS A 493 -17.26 -3.19 31.13
C LYS A 493 -16.73 -3.64 32.49
N LYS A 494 -16.79 -2.76 33.50
CA LYS A 494 -16.33 -3.05 34.87
C LYS A 494 -17.18 -4.11 35.59
N ALA A 495 -18.51 -4.07 35.43
CA ALA A 495 -19.45 -4.98 36.10
C ALA A 495 -19.50 -6.39 35.49
N LEU A 496 -19.29 -6.49 34.17
CA LEU A 496 -19.37 -7.75 33.41
C LEU A 496 -17.99 -8.36 33.11
N GLY A 497 -16.89 -7.62 33.34
CA GLY A 497 -15.52 -8.08 33.07
C GLY A 497 -15.11 -8.05 31.59
N VAL A 498 -15.92 -7.45 30.72
CA VAL A 498 -15.69 -7.39 29.27
C VAL A 498 -14.70 -6.28 28.89
N ARG A 499 -13.82 -6.57 27.92
CA ARG A 499 -12.81 -5.61 27.43
C ARG A 499 -13.40 -4.57 26.48
N ARG A 500 -14.35 -5.00 25.65
CA ARG A 500 -15.00 -4.18 24.60
C ARG A 500 -16.49 -4.06 24.88
N CYS A 501 -17.09 -2.98 24.41
CA CYS A 501 -18.52 -2.77 24.39
C CYS A 501 -18.87 -2.14 23.05
N GLY A 502 -19.70 -2.82 22.27
CA GLY A 502 -20.25 -2.28 21.04
C GLY A 502 -21.29 -1.21 21.31
N MET A 503 -21.53 -0.38 20.30
CA MET A 503 -22.41 0.78 20.36
C MET A 503 -23.10 0.95 19.01
N PHE A 504 -24.41 1.16 19.05
CA PHE A 504 -25.27 1.34 17.88
C PHE A 504 -26.11 2.61 18.03
N PHE A 505 -26.00 3.53 17.08
CA PHE A 505 -27.02 4.58 16.89
C PHE A 505 -27.89 4.12 15.74
N GLU A 506 -29.13 3.74 16.08
CA GLU A 506 -30.04 3.10 15.13
C GLU A 506 -31.28 3.96 14.88
N GLY A 507 -31.97 4.47 15.92
CA GLY A 507 -32.86 5.64 15.77
C GLY A 507 -34.04 5.52 14.80
N PHE A 508 -34.33 4.33 14.26
CA PHE A 508 -35.38 4.12 13.24
C PHE A 508 -36.45 3.11 13.70
N GLU A 509 -36.33 2.55 14.91
CA GLU A 509 -37.27 1.59 15.50
C GLU A 509 -38.46 2.25 16.24
N GLY A 510 -38.36 3.54 16.59
CA GLY A 510 -39.41 4.29 17.27
C GLY A 510 -39.03 5.76 17.47
N ASP A 511 -40.00 6.61 17.80
CA ASP A 511 -39.85 8.08 17.92
C ASP A 511 -39.21 8.48 19.27
N TYR A 512 -38.01 7.97 19.54
CA TYR A 512 -37.22 8.36 20.71
C TYR A 512 -35.72 8.14 20.45
N ALA A 513 -34.89 9.14 20.74
CA ALA A 513 -33.43 9.01 20.68
C ALA A 513 -32.95 7.89 21.61
N HIS A 514 -32.20 6.92 21.08
CA HIS A 514 -31.70 5.81 21.88
C HIS A 514 -30.39 5.23 21.32
N VAL A 515 -29.58 4.66 22.22
CA VAL A 515 -28.31 4.00 21.87
C VAL A 515 -28.29 2.60 22.49
N LYS A 516 -28.14 1.57 21.65
CA LYS A 516 -27.95 0.18 22.12
C LYS A 516 -26.47 -0.04 22.45
N LEU A 517 -26.18 -0.55 23.64
CA LEU A 517 -24.85 -0.90 24.14
C LEU A 517 -24.74 -2.42 24.33
N ILE A 518 -23.81 -3.06 23.63
CA ILE A 518 -23.69 -4.52 23.57
C ILE A 518 -22.34 -4.95 24.18
N PRO A 519 -22.32 -5.60 25.36
CA PRO A 519 -21.09 -6.06 25.99
C PRO A 519 -20.48 -7.23 25.20
N VAL A 520 -19.16 -7.16 24.96
CA VAL A 520 -18.44 -8.13 24.12
C VAL A 520 -17.77 -9.18 24.99
N HIS A 521 -18.46 -10.31 25.15
CA HIS A 521 -17.99 -11.47 25.92
C HIS A 521 -16.97 -12.27 25.10
N GLU A 522 -15.68 -12.07 25.36
CA GLU A 522 -14.60 -12.74 24.61
C GLU A 522 -14.64 -14.27 24.79
N PRO A 523 -14.66 -15.07 23.71
CA PRO A 523 -14.68 -16.53 23.78
C PRO A 523 -13.35 -17.11 24.29
N SER A 524 -13.43 -18.19 25.08
CA SER A 524 -12.27 -18.98 25.52
C SER A 524 -11.56 -19.68 24.34
N PRO A 525 -10.32 -20.17 24.50
CA PRO A 525 -9.61 -20.92 23.44
C PRO A 525 -10.36 -22.15 22.91
N GLU A 526 -11.25 -22.72 23.72
CA GLU A 526 -12.14 -23.84 23.38
C GLU A 526 -13.35 -23.32 22.59
N GLN A 527 -14.08 -22.33 23.14
CA GLN A 527 -15.26 -21.73 22.50
C GLN A 527 -14.94 -21.09 21.14
N ARG A 528 -13.70 -20.59 20.95
CA ARG A 528 -13.20 -20.08 19.66
C ARG A 528 -13.24 -21.11 18.53
N LYS A 529 -13.29 -22.40 18.84
CA LYS A 529 -13.40 -23.51 17.87
C LYS A 529 -14.85 -23.87 17.54
N GLU A 530 -15.80 -23.43 18.37
CA GLU A 530 -17.23 -23.70 18.24
C GLU A 530 -17.98 -22.55 17.53
N ILE A 531 -17.35 -21.37 17.41
CA ILE A 531 -17.88 -20.25 16.64
C ILE A 531 -17.82 -20.61 15.13
N PRO A 532 -18.97 -20.66 14.42
CA PRO A 532 -18.98 -20.98 13.00
C PRO A 532 -18.41 -19.81 12.19
N VAL A 533 -17.47 -20.12 11.29
CA VAL A 533 -16.97 -19.15 10.29
C VAL A 533 -18.13 -18.73 9.40
N ARG A 534 -18.41 -17.42 9.34
CA ARG A 534 -19.49 -16.87 8.50
C ARG A 534 -18.94 -16.21 7.25
N GLY A 535 -19.71 -16.29 6.17
CA GLY A 535 -19.49 -15.51 4.96
C GLY A 535 -19.79 -14.02 5.15
N PRO A 536 -19.65 -13.21 4.09
CA PRO A 536 -20.04 -11.80 4.12
C PRO A 536 -21.54 -11.62 4.41
N ALA A 537 -21.91 -10.47 4.96
CA ALA A 537 -23.30 -10.03 5.03
C ALA A 537 -23.84 -9.70 3.61
N ALA A 538 -25.15 -9.71 3.44
CA ALA A 538 -25.77 -9.33 2.16
C ALA A 538 -25.68 -7.81 1.93
N PHE A 539 -25.36 -7.40 0.70
CA PHE A 539 -25.49 -6.01 0.27
C PHE A 539 -26.95 -5.65 0.00
N SER A 540 -27.35 -4.42 0.32
CA SER A 540 -28.74 -3.96 0.17
C SER A 540 -28.86 -2.45 0.07
N ASP A 541 -29.62 -1.96 -0.93
CA ASP A 541 -29.86 -0.53 -1.14
C ASP A 541 -30.91 0.08 -0.19
N THR A 542 -31.46 -0.72 0.73
CA THR A 542 -32.52 -0.33 1.67
C THR A 542 -32.26 -0.88 3.07
N TYR A 543 -32.61 -0.12 4.10
CA TYR A 543 -32.49 -0.54 5.50
C TYR A 543 -33.27 -1.84 5.77
N GLN A 544 -32.58 -2.86 6.31
CA GLN A 544 -33.14 -4.21 6.51
C GLN A 544 -33.80 -4.42 7.89
N GLY A 545 -34.06 -3.36 8.65
CA GLY A 545 -34.58 -3.46 10.02
C GLY A 545 -33.55 -3.90 11.07
N PHE A 546 -32.25 -3.76 10.76
CA PHE A 546 -31.13 -3.90 11.69
C PHE A 546 -29.83 -3.32 11.09
N LEU A 547 -28.83 -3.05 11.94
CA LEU A 547 -27.45 -2.72 11.60
C LEU A 547 -26.51 -3.87 12.02
N THR A 548 -25.28 -3.92 11.47
CA THR A 548 -24.27 -4.93 11.82
C THR A 548 -22.84 -4.44 11.61
N THR A 549 -21.88 -4.95 12.41
CA THR A 549 -20.44 -4.77 12.16
C THR A 549 -19.89 -5.75 11.11
N GLN A 550 -20.70 -6.70 10.65
CA GLN A 550 -20.31 -7.67 9.62
C GLN A 550 -20.17 -6.97 8.26
N LEU A 551 -19.04 -7.18 7.59
CA LEU A 551 -18.76 -6.64 6.27
C LEU A 551 -19.47 -7.44 5.16
N GLY A 552 -19.74 -6.78 4.03
CA GLY A 552 -20.43 -7.36 2.88
C GLY A 552 -19.51 -7.96 1.80
N PRO A 553 -20.03 -8.24 0.59
CA PRO A 553 -19.24 -8.73 -0.53
C PRO A 553 -18.27 -7.66 -1.05
N LEU A 554 -17.27 -8.07 -1.83
CA LEU A 554 -16.34 -7.14 -2.47
C LEU A 554 -17.08 -6.19 -3.44
N ALA A 555 -16.88 -4.88 -3.29
CA ALA A 555 -17.42 -3.86 -4.17
C ALA A 555 -16.83 -3.99 -5.59
N LEU A 556 -17.67 -4.35 -6.56
CA LEU A 556 -17.26 -4.54 -7.96
C LEU A 556 -16.91 -3.23 -8.67
N ASN A 557 -17.44 -2.09 -8.20
CA ASN A 557 -17.27 -0.77 -8.84
C ASN A 557 -16.35 0.16 -8.01
N LEU A 558 -15.04 -0.09 -8.06
CA LEU A 558 -14.05 0.71 -7.32
C LEU A 558 -13.89 2.14 -7.87
N ASP A 559 -14.26 2.39 -9.13
CA ASP A 559 -14.26 3.73 -9.75
C ASP A 559 -15.39 4.61 -9.17
N GLU A 560 -16.55 4.03 -8.84
CA GLU A 560 -17.65 4.75 -8.19
C GLU A 560 -17.30 5.16 -6.76
N LEU A 561 -16.68 4.28 -5.97
CA LEU A 561 -16.14 4.64 -4.64
C LEU A 561 -15.09 5.76 -4.73
N THR A 562 -14.32 5.80 -5.82
CA THR A 562 -13.34 6.88 -6.08
C THR A 562 -14.02 8.21 -6.38
N LYS A 563 -15.05 8.20 -7.25
CA LYS A 563 -15.86 9.40 -7.56
C LYS A 563 -16.58 9.94 -6.32
N LEU A 564 -17.15 9.06 -5.50
CA LEU A 564 -17.75 9.44 -4.22
C LEU A 564 -16.72 10.01 -3.25
N ALA A 565 -15.51 9.45 -3.20
CA ALA A 565 -14.44 9.97 -2.34
C ALA A 565 -13.94 11.36 -2.79
N THR A 566 -13.94 11.65 -4.10
CA THR A 566 -13.68 13.00 -4.61
C THR A 566 -14.81 13.97 -4.24
N LYS A 567 -16.08 13.60 -4.48
CA LYS A 567 -17.25 14.40 -4.10
C LYS A 567 -17.31 14.72 -2.60
N ILE A 568 -16.91 13.80 -1.73
CA ILE A 568 -16.84 14.06 -0.29
C ILE A 568 -15.64 14.94 0.09
N ARG A 569 -14.48 14.82 -0.57
CA ARG A 569 -13.35 15.76 -0.38
C ARG A 569 -13.75 17.21 -0.71
N GLU A 570 -14.53 17.40 -1.78
CA GLU A 570 -15.12 18.70 -2.14
C GLU A 570 -16.09 19.22 -1.06
N LEU A 571 -17.02 18.37 -0.59
CA LEU A 571 -18.08 18.74 0.37
C LEU A 571 -17.61 18.92 1.82
N THR A 572 -16.56 18.21 2.26
CA THR A 572 -16.09 18.23 3.66
C THR A 572 -15.14 19.37 3.98
N HIS A 573 -14.69 20.12 2.98
CA HIS A 573 -13.71 21.19 3.14
C HIS A 573 -12.49 20.78 4.00
N GLN A 574 -11.79 19.71 3.60
CA GLN A 574 -10.33 19.73 3.78
C GLN A 574 -9.83 21.00 3.06
N ARG A 575 -9.58 22.06 3.83
CA ARG A 575 -8.97 23.28 3.31
C ARG A 575 -7.63 22.90 2.70
N LYS A 576 -7.55 22.89 1.37
CA LYS A 576 -6.26 23.03 0.69
C LYS A 576 -5.63 24.30 1.26
N LEU A 577 -4.52 24.16 1.96
CA LEU A 577 -3.83 25.29 2.60
C LEU A 577 -3.18 26.21 1.55
N ILE A 578 -3.14 25.73 0.30
CA ILE A 578 -2.74 26.44 -0.90
C ILE A 578 -3.94 26.44 -1.86
N GLU A 579 -4.48 27.62 -2.18
CA GLU A 579 -5.51 27.79 -3.21
C GLU A 579 -4.87 28.03 -4.58
N VAL A 580 -5.43 27.41 -5.63
CA VAL A 580 -5.03 27.64 -7.03
C VAL A 580 -5.86 28.80 -7.59
N PRO A 581 -5.24 29.92 -8.00
CA PRO A 581 -5.97 31.15 -8.31
C PRO A 581 -6.58 31.19 -9.73
N LYS A 582 -6.22 30.25 -10.62
CA LYS A 582 -6.63 30.22 -12.04
C LYS A 582 -6.42 31.54 -12.79
N SER A 583 -5.45 32.34 -12.35
CA SER A 583 -5.29 33.72 -12.79
C SER A 583 -4.79 33.85 -14.24
N TRP A 584 -4.35 32.75 -14.87
CA TRP A 584 -4.13 32.68 -16.32
C TRP A 584 -5.42 32.96 -17.13
N GLN A 585 -6.60 32.86 -16.51
CA GLN A 585 -7.89 33.26 -17.10
C GLN A 585 -8.04 34.79 -17.23
N HIS A 586 -7.27 35.56 -16.44
CA HIS A 586 -7.38 37.00 -16.25
C HIS A 586 -6.03 37.71 -16.50
N PRO A 587 -5.56 37.84 -17.77
CA PRO A 587 -4.21 38.33 -18.08
C PRO A 587 -3.88 39.71 -17.50
N GLU A 588 -4.90 40.58 -17.38
CA GLU A 588 -4.82 41.93 -16.84
C GLU A 588 -4.55 41.99 -15.32
N SER A 589 -4.90 40.93 -14.58
CA SER A 589 -4.67 40.84 -13.13
C SER A 589 -3.72 39.71 -12.72
N HIS A 590 -3.35 38.82 -13.65
CA HIS A 590 -2.51 37.65 -13.42
C HIS A 590 -1.26 37.97 -12.58
N THR A 591 -0.48 38.98 -12.99
CA THR A 591 0.78 39.37 -12.32
C THR A 591 0.60 39.71 -10.84
N LEU A 592 -0.44 40.47 -10.49
CA LEU A 592 -0.70 40.87 -9.11
C LEU A 592 -1.23 39.70 -8.27
N ASN A 593 -2.09 38.87 -8.87
CA ASN A 593 -2.61 37.65 -8.24
C ASN A 593 -1.49 36.62 -8.01
N ALA A 594 -0.53 36.52 -8.94
CA ALA A 594 0.60 35.59 -8.85
C ALA A 594 1.55 35.94 -7.69
N LEU A 595 1.88 37.23 -7.53
CA LEU A 595 2.73 37.73 -6.45
C LEU A 595 2.17 37.48 -5.04
N GLN A 596 0.85 37.31 -4.90
CA GLN A 596 0.18 37.05 -3.63
C GLN A 596 -0.11 35.56 -3.40
N SER A 597 0.20 34.69 -4.36
CA SER A 597 -0.22 33.29 -4.34
C SER A 597 0.82 32.35 -3.73
N ALA A 598 0.39 31.59 -2.71
CA ALA A 598 1.15 30.45 -2.19
C ALA A 598 1.37 29.35 -3.24
N TRP A 599 0.46 29.21 -4.22
CA TRP A 599 0.57 28.23 -5.29
C TRP A 599 1.73 28.55 -6.24
N TYR A 600 1.76 29.76 -6.81
CA TYR A 600 2.86 30.15 -7.70
C TYR A 600 4.21 30.27 -6.96
N THR A 601 4.19 30.66 -5.67
CA THR A 601 5.37 30.58 -4.79
C THR A 601 5.90 29.13 -4.69
N THR A 602 5.00 28.15 -4.61
CA THR A 602 5.35 26.73 -4.59
C THR A 602 5.88 26.27 -5.95
N MET A 603 5.21 26.59 -7.05
CA MET A 603 5.63 26.19 -8.40
C MET A 603 7.04 26.71 -8.72
N PHE A 604 7.33 27.97 -8.40
CA PHE A 604 8.67 28.56 -8.55
C PHE A 604 9.74 27.79 -7.75
N ARG A 605 9.47 27.44 -6.48
CA ARG A 605 10.41 26.69 -5.62
C ARG A 605 10.64 25.27 -6.14
N MET A 606 9.61 24.63 -6.69
CA MET A 606 9.71 23.30 -7.29
C MET A 606 10.49 23.35 -8.61
N GLN A 607 10.17 24.25 -9.53
CA GLN A 607 10.90 24.46 -10.79
C GLN A 607 12.38 24.80 -10.54
N SER A 608 12.66 25.70 -9.60
CA SER A 608 14.03 26.03 -9.16
C SER A 608 14.75 24.81 -8.58
N THR A 609 14.04 23.96 -7.83
CA THR A 609 14.58 22.68 -7.34
C THR A 609 14.91 21.72 -8.48
N MET A 610 14.03 21.61 -9.48
CA MET A 610 14.23 20.73 -10.64
C MET A 610 15.45 21.14 -11.46
N TYR A 611 15.63 22.44 -11.71
CA TYR A 611 16.79 22.96 -12.44
C TYR A 611 18.13 22.57 -11.79
N HIS A 612 18.26 22.79 -10.47
CA HIS A 612 19.46 22.42 -9.73
C HIS A 612 19.68 20.90 -9.66
N GLU A 613 18.60 20.12 -9.59
CA GLU A 613 18.72 18.66 -9.51
C GLU A 613 19.03 18.03 -10.87
N ALA A 614 18.60 18.60 -11.99
CA ALA A 614 19.05 18.17 -13.32
C ALA A 614 20.59 18.25 -13.46
N ILE A 615 21.21 19.32 -12.95
CA ILE A 615 22.69 19.44 -12.92
C ILE A 615 23.31 18.31 -12.07
N ASN A 616 22.69 17.94 -10.95
CA ASN A 616 23.15 16.80 -10.13
C ASN A 616 22.99 15.46 -10.85
N ILE A 617 21.87 15.23 -11.52
CA ILE A 617 21.57 13.99 -12.25
C ILE A 617 22.51 13.82 -13.45
N PHE A 618 22.59 14.84 -14.31
CA PHE A 618 23.30 14.77 -15.58
C PHE A 618 24.81 15.00 -15.42
N TYR A 619 25.23 16.17 -14.91
CA TYR A 619 26.65 16.53 -14.86
C TYR A 619 27.39 15.73 -13.78
N ASN A 620 26.93 15.79 -12.53
CA ASN A 620 27.57 15.08 -11.42
C ASN A 620 27.29 13.56 -11.45
N GLY A 621 26.14 13.14 -12.00
CA GLY A 621 25.65 11.77 -11.88
C GLY A 621 25.88 10.87 -13.10
N LEU A 622 25.77 11.40 -14.32
CA LEU A 622 25.93 10.67 -15.59
C LEU A 622 27.19 11.09 -16.36
N GLY A 623 27.77 12.26 -16.05
CA GLY A 623 28.89 12.84 -16.78
C GLY A 623 28.48 13.39 -18.14
N TYR A 624 27.26 13.95 -18.23
CA TYR A 624 26.72 14.58 -19.45
C TYR A 624 26.92 16.10 -19.41
N GLU A 625 27.10 16.70 -20.59
CA GLU A 625 27.45 18.12 -20.72
C GLU A 625 26.22 18.98 -21.06
N TYR A 626 26.18 20.21 -20.53
CA TYR A 626 25.04 21.12 -20.71
C TYR A 626 25.15 21.88 -22.04
N ALA A 627 24.10 21.81 -22.87
CA ALA A 627 24.03 22.52 -24.14
C ALA A 627 23.55 23.96 -23.98
N ILE A 628 24.36 24.91 -24.44
CA ILE A 628 23.95 26.30 -24.66
C ILE A 628 23.57 26.43 -26.14
N VAL A 629 22.29 26.70 -26.40
CA VAL A 629 21.66 26.59 -27.74
C VAL A 629 20.77 27.81 -28.04
N PRO A 630 20.59 28.18 -29.32
CA PRO A 630 19.68 29.26 -29.70
C PRO A 630 18.21 28.81 -29.53
N VAL A 631 17.34 29.74 -29.10
CA VAL A 631 15.88 29.51 -29.06
C VAL A 631 15.26 29.51 -30.47
N THR A 632 16.01 29.96 -31.49
CA THR A 632 15.59 30.03 -32.89
C THR A 632 16.17 28.89 -33.73
N SER A 633 15.35 28.24 -34.55
CA SER A 633 15.75 27.18 -35.48
C SER A 633 15.26 27.45 -36.92
N HIS A 634 15.90 26.82 -37.91
CA HIS A 634 15.41 26.71 -39.29
C HIS A 634 14.95 25.29 -39.66
N SER A 635 15.06 24.33 -38.73
CA SER A 635 14.56 22.95 -38.87
C SER A 635 13.74 22.60 -37.63
N ILE A 636 12.47 22.25 -37.83
CA ILE A 636 11.49 21.90 -36.80
C ILE A 636 11.69 20.42 -36.46
N SER A 637 11.66 20.00 -35.18
CA SER A 637 11.82 18.57 -34.86
C SER A 637 10.61 17.76 -35.27
N SER A 638 9.43 18.33 -35.02
CA SER A 638 8.14 17.66 -35.07
C SER A 638 7.18 18.43 -35.98
N PRO A 639 7.47 18.53 -37.30
CA PRO A 639 6.65 19.30 -38.23
C PRO A 639 5.22 18.73 -38.34
N MET A 640 4.22 19.60 -38.17
CA MET A 640 2.78 19.30 -38.34
C MET A 640 2.52 18.42 -39.57
N GLY A 641 2.01 17.21 -39.37
CA GLY A 641 1.84 16.21 -40.42
C GLY A 641 1.70 14.78 -39.88
N LEU A 642 2.24 13.80 -40.61
CA LEU A 642 2.37 12.44 -40.07
C LEU A 642 3.39 12.44 -38.92
N GLY A 643 3.06 11.74 -37.84
CA GLY A 643 3.90 11.66 -36.65
C GLY A 643 3.98 12.91 -35.75
N SER A 644 3.27 14.02 -36.05
CA SER A 644 3.23 15.21 -35.19
C SER A 644 1.98 16.07 -35.38
N ASP A 645 1.37 16.47 -34.27
CA ASP A 645 0.31 17.48 -34.18
C ASP A 645 0.79 18.86 -33.67
N SER A 646 2.11 19.04 -33.52
CA SER A 646 2.73 20.29 -33.03
C SER A 646 2.74 21.38 -34.10
N GLU A 647 2.16 22.56 -33.82
CA GLU A 647 2.19 23.69 -34.74
C GLU A 647 3.50 24.51 -34.55
N PRO A 648 4.33 24.72 -35.59
CA PRO A 648 5.61 25.41 -35.44
C PRO A 648 5.44 26.95 -35.35
N VAL A 649 6.03 27.59 -34.34
CA VAL A 649 5.91 29.05 -34.14
C VAL A 649 6.88 29.80 -35.07
N ALA A 650 6.39 30.20 -36.23
CA ALA A 650 7.13 30.99 -37.20
C ALA A 650 7.39 32.44 -36.72
N ILE A 651 8.58 32.96 -37.01
CA ILE A 651 9.04 34.31 -36.68
C ILE A 651 9.83 34.92 -37.84
N LYS A 652 10.00 36.25 -37.83
CA LYS A 652 10.97 36.95 -38.67
C LYS A 652 12.03 37.63 -37.79
N LEU A 653 13.28 37.22 -37.93
CA LEU A 653 14.43 37.80 -37.24
C LEU A 653 15.22 38.67 -38.24
N ASP A 654 15.15 39.99 -38.09
CA ASP A 654 15.72 40.98 -39.02
C ASP A 654 15.40 40.73 -40.51
N GLY A 655 14.20 40.19 -40.77
CA GLY A 655 13.69 39.86 -42.10
C GLY A 655 13.96 38.43 -42.57
N LEU A 656 14.80 37.66 -41.88
CA LEU A 656 15.01 36.23 -42.11
C LEU A 656 13.86 35.41 -41.51
N ASP A 657 13.31 34.49 -42.29
CA ASP A 657 12.30 33.54 -41.82
C ASP A 657 12.93 32.43 -40.98
N ALA A 658 12.42 32.26 -39.76
CA ALA A 658 12.89 31.27 -38.79
C ALA A 658 11.71 30.78 -37.93
N TYR A 659 11.96 29.83 -37.03
CA TYR A 659 11.01 29.32 -36.06
C TYR A 659 11.57 29.48 -34.65
N LEU A 660 10.70 29.58 -33.65
CA LEU A 660 11.09 29.23 -32.28
C LEU A 660 11.17 27.70 -32.18
N ALA A 661 12.15 27.19 -31.44
CA ALA A 661 12.40 25.75 -31.33
C ALA A 661 11.24 25.03 -30.60
N ASP A 662 10.71 24.00 -31.24
CA ASP A 662 9.80 23.02 -30.65
C ASP A 662 10.55 21.99 -29.79
N SER A 663 11.79 21.68 -30.15
CA SER A 663 12.76 20.86 -29.41
C SER A 663 14.19 21.29 -29.77
N GLN A 664 15.15 21.04 -28.87
CA GLN A 664 16.59 21.22 -29.15
C GLN A 664 17.28 19.92 -29.59
N GLN A 665 16.56 18.81 -29.71
CA GLN A 665 17.08 17.46 -30.00
C GLN A 665 18.14 17.45 -31.11
N PHE A 666 17.86 18.04 -32.28
CA PHE A 666 18.78 18.01 -33.42
C PHE A 666 20.11 18.75 -33.14
N ILE A 667 20.10 19.73 -32.23
CA ILE A 667 21.31 20.43 -31.79
C ILE A 667 22.09 19.57 -30.77
N LEU A 668 21.41 18.82 -29.90
CA LEU A 668 22.05 17.84 -29.01
C LEU A 668 22.71 16.71 -29.82
N GLU A 669 22.00 16.18 -30.83
CA GLU A 669 22.52 15.20 -31.80
C GLU A 669 23.73 15.71 -32.61
N TYR A 670 23.81 17.03 -32.85
CA TYR A 670 24.96 17.68 -33.49
C TYR A 670 26.15 17.81 -32.53
N ILE A 671 25.91 18.15 -31.25
CA ILE A 671 26.97 18.26 -30.22
C ILE A 671 27.64 16.88 -29.99
N LEU A 672 26.88 15.78 -29.95
CA LEU A 672 27.44 14.42 -29.94
C LEU A 672 28.32 14.12 -31.17
N ARG A 673 28.05 14.77 -32.31
CA ARG A 673 28.78 14.57 -33.57
C ARG A 673 30.09 15.35 -33.65
N LEU A 674 30.39 16.25 -32.71
CA LEU A 674 31.68 16.96 -32.63
C LEU A 674 32.90 16.01 -32.56
N GLN A 675 34.07 16.57 -32.90
CA GLN A 675 35.36 15.89 -32.77
C GLN A 675 35.66 15.66 -31.28
N ASN A 676 35.84 14.39 -30.89
CA ASN A 676 35.89 13.95 -29.49
C ASN A 676 34.65 14.35 -28.68
N GLY A 677 33.46 14.36 -29.32
CA GLY A 677 32.19 14.73 -28.69
C GLY A 677 31.82 13.89 -27.45
N PRO A 678 30.94 14.42 -26.58
CA PRO A 678 30.63 13.87 -25.26
C PRO A 678 29.85 12.56 -25.32
N LYS A 679 29.73 11.89 -24.16
CA LYS A 679 28.93 10.65 -23.98
C LYS A 679 27.41 10.91 -23.98
N GLY A 680 27.02 12.11 -23.60
CA GLY A 680 25.64 12.56 -23.49
C GLY A 680 25.61 14.07 -23.28
N VAL A 681 24.53 14.69 -23.73
CA VAL A 681 24.29 16.12 -23.74
C VAL A 681 22.88 16.37 -23.23
N TYR A 682 22.70 17.40 -22.40
CA TYR A 682 21.38 17.77 -21.90
C TYR A 682 21.09 19.27 -22.06
N TYR A 683 19.82 19.59 -22.22
CA TYR A 683 19.30 20.95 -22.30
C TYR A 683 18.20 21.14 -21.24
N VAL A 684 18.12 22.35 -20.70
CA VAL A 684 17.03 22.78 -19.82
C VAL A 684 16.67 24.22 -20.19
N GLY A 685 15.50 24.41 -20.81
CA GLY A 685 15.08 25.72 -21.27
C GLY A 685 13.64 25.73 -21.76
N THR A 686 13.36 26.48 -22.82
CA THR A 686 12.00 26.71 -23.34
C THR A 686 11.83 26.06 -24.70
N SER A 687 10.77 25.25 -24.83
CA SER A 687 10.21 24.84 -26.12
C SER A 687 8.95 25.67 -26.42
N CYS A 688 8.72 25.94 -27.70
CA CYS A 688 7.63 26.77 -28.20
C CYS A 688 6.75 26.02 -29.19
N ARG A 689 5.43 26.18 -29.09
CA ARG A 689 4.43 25.53 -29.94
C ARG A 689 3.24 26.44 -30.24
N GLY A 690 2.57 26.23 -31.36
CA GLY A 690 1.57 27.14 -31.92
C GLY A 690 0.13 26.79 -31.57
N GLU A 691 -0.18 25.53 -31.25
CA GLU A 691 -1.54 25.03 -31.06
C GLU A 691 -2.30 25.70 -29.88
N ASP A 692 -3.64 25.58 -29.87
CA ASP A 692 -4.45 26.21 -28.83
C ASP A 692 -4.22 25.57 -27.44
N ALA A 693 -3.94 26.41 -26.44
CA ALA A 693 -3.57 25.96 -25.10
C ALA A 693 -4.76 25.41 -24.28
N ASP A 694 -4.77 24.09 -24.07
CA ASP A 694 -5.76 23.36 -23.27
C ASP A 694 -5.22 23.01 -21.86
N ALA A 695 -5.79 22.01 -21.18
CA ALA A 695 -5.36 21.56 -19.85
C ALA A 695 -4.06 20.70 -19.86
N THR A 696 -3.54 20.41 -21.04
CA THR A 696 -2.44 19.48 -21.36
C THR A 696 -1.42 20.04 -22.38
N HIS A 697 -1.71 21.18 -23.02
CA HIS A 697 -0.88 21.88 -24.01
C HIS A 697 -0.76 23.39 -23.70
N VAL A 698 0.42 23.97 -23.93
CA VAL A 698 0.71 25.41 -23.78
C VAL A 698 1.74 25.86 -24.81
N ASN A 699 1.69 27.14 -25.23
CA ASN A 699 2.48 27.65 -26.35
C ASN A 699 3.96 27.89 -26.05
N GLN A 700 4.33 27.99 -24.78
CA GLN A 700 5.72 27.89 -24.33
C GLN A 700 5.71 27.02 -23.07
N PHE A 701 6.64 26.08 -22.94
CA PHE A 701 6.80 25.24 -21.75
C PHE A 701 8.27 25.03 -21.42
N CYS A 702 8.57 24.69 -20.18
CA CYS A 702 9.95 24.37 -19.81
C CYS A 702 10.27 22.90 -20.12
N HIS A 703 11.17 22.70 -21.06
CA HIS A 703 11.55 21.40 -21.60
C HIS A 703 12.93 21.01 -21.07
N PHE A 704 13.01 19.83 -20.45
CA PHE A 704 14.28 19.20 -20.10
C PHE A 704 14.52 18.09 -21.12
N GLU A 705 15.64 18.12 -21.82
CA GLU A 705 15.95 17.22 -22.93
C GLU A 705 17.33 16.60 -22.75
N CYS A 706 17.51 15.35 -23.19
CA CYS A 706 18.76 14.62 -23.10
C CYS A 706 18.98 13.77 -24.36
N GLU A 707 20.18 13.81 -24.93
CA GLU A 707 20.60 12.97 -26.06
C GLU A 707 21.96 12.33 -25.72
N LEU A 708 22.11 11.03 -25.98
CA LEU A 708 23.26 10.22 -25.54
C LEU A 708 23.62 9.13 -26.55
N LEU A 709 24.78 8.52 -26.36
CA LEU A 709 25.23 7.38 -27.15
C LEU A 709 24.58 6.08 -26.65
N GLY A 710 24.10 5.24 -27.57
CA GLY A 710 23.59 3.89 -27.27
C GLY A 710 22.13 3.65 -27.65
N THR A 711 21.55 2.60 -27.07
CA THR A 711 20.26 2.01 -27.48
C THR A 711 19.08 2.56 -26.67
N LEU A 712 17.85 2.17 -27.02
CA LEU A 712 16.62 2.53 -26.29
C LEU A 712 16.73 2.28 -24.77
N ASP A 713 17.39 1.18 -24.36
CA ASP A 713 17.61 0.86 -22.96
C ASP A 713 18.50 1.87 -22.24
N ASN A 714 19.52 2.43 -22.90
CA ASN A 714 20.36 3.48 -22.31
C ASN A 714 19.58 4.79 -22.16
N GLY A 715 18.70 5.10 -23.11
CA GLY A 715 17.78 6.24 -23.02
C GLY A 715 16.80 6.09 -21.85
N ILE A 716 16.16 4.92 -21.74
CA ILE A 716 15.25 4.58 -20.64
C ILE A 716 15.98 4.60 -19.29
N GLU A 717 17.18 4.02 -19.16
CA GLU A 717 17.95 4.05 -17.90
C GLU A 717 18.25 5.50 -17.46
N ALA A 718 18.62 6.38 -18.40
CA ALA A 718 18.85 7.79 -18.11
C ALA A 718 17.55 8.52 -17.70
N ALA A 719 16.44 8.26 -18.39
CA ALA A 719 15.14 8.86 -18.12
C ALA A 719 14.54 8.39 -16.78
N GLU A 720 14.61 7.10 -16.46
CA GLU A 720 14.17 6.56 -15.17
C GLU A 720 15.03 7.09 -14.02
N ARG A 721 16.35 7.13 -14.21
CA ARG A 721 17.26 7.72 -13.21
C ARG A 721 16.92 9.19 -12.96
N PHE A 722 16.64 9.95 -14.01
CA PHE A 722 16.17 11.33 -13.87
C PHE A 722 14.86 11.38 -13.09
N ILE A 723 13.83 10.65 -13.52
CA ILE A 723 12.48 10.77 -12.94
C ILE A 723 12.45 10.33 -11.48
N ILE A 724 13.20 9.29 -11.10
CA ILE A 724 13.29 8.81 -9.71
C ILE A 724 14.06 9.81 -8.84
N GLN A 725 15.25 10.26 -9.24
CA GLN A 725 16.06 11.19 -8.43
C GLN A 725 15.36 12.56 -8.30
N MET A 726 14.71 13.02 -9.38
CA MET A 726 13.89 14.23 -9.37
C MET A 726 12.70 14.11 -8.40
N THR A 727 12.00 12.99 -8.45
CA THR A 727 10.85 12.70 -7.58
C THR A 727 11.25 12.62 -6.10
N GLU A 728 12.35 11.92 -5.80
CA GLU A 728 12.88 11.81 -4.44
C GLU A 728 13.32 13.18 -3.88
N THR A 729 13.99 14.01 -4.69
CA THR A 729 14.42 15.36 -4.27
C THR A 729 13.26 16.35 -4.16
N LEU A 730 12.23 16.27 -5.01
CA LEU A 730 11.00 17.06 -4.84
C LEU A 730 10.26 16.66 -3.56
N LEU A 731 10.07 15.36 -3.32
CA LEU A 731 9.42 14.85 -2.10
C LEU A 731 10.20 15.25 -0.83
N LYS A 732 11.53 15.23 -0.89
CA LYS A 732 12.42 15.64 0.22
C LYS A 732 12.35 17.14 0.54
N LYS A 733 12.08 18.00 -0.45
CA LYS A 733 12.12 19.47 -0.29
C LYS A 733 10.74 20.13 -0.15
N HIS A 734 9.68 19.55 -0.74
CA HIS A 734 8.35 20.19 -0.88
C HIS A 734 7.19 19.29 -0.46
N SER A 735 7.43 18.22 0.31
CA SER A 735 6.36 17.30 0.77
C SER A 735 5.25 18.01 1.55
N ASN A 736 5.58 19.06 2.33
CA ASN A 736 4.60 19.85 3.06
C ASN A 736 3.66 20.59 2.08
N GLU A 737 4.22 21.27 1.08
CA GLU A 737 3.47 21.98 0.04
C GLU A 737 2.66 21.02 -0.85
N ILE A 738 3.18 19.83 -1.17
CA ILE A 738 2.45 18.79 -1.90
C ILE A 738 1.25 18.31 -1.07
N VAL A 739 1.44 17.92 0.20
CA VAL A 739 0.31 17.50 1.08
C VAL A 739 -0.69 18.65 1.29
N ALA A 740 -0.22 19.90 1.44
CA ALA A 740 -1.05 21.08 1.61
C ALA A 740 -2.03 21.37 0.44
N TYR A 741 -1.74 20.85 -0.77
CA TYR A 741 -2.60 21.01 -1.95
C TYR A 741 -3.25 19.70 -2.42
N ALA A 742 -2.48 18.62 -2.52
CA ALA A 742 -2.92 17.31 -3.03
C ALA A 742 -3.63 16.48 -1.94
N GLY A 743 -3.52 16.86 -0.66
CA GLY A 743 -4.00 16.10 0.49
C GLY A 743 -3.14 14.87 0.82
N THR A 744 -2.27 14.41 -0.09
CA THR A 744 -1.43 13.23 0.11
C THR A 744 -0.18 13.24 -0.78
N ILE A 745 0.77 12.37 -0.43
CA ILE A 745 1.95 12.00 -1.22
C ILE A 745 1.94 10.51 -1.62
N ALA A 746 0.82 9.81 -1.41
CA ALA A 746 0.71 8.36 -1.63
C ALA A 746 1.08 7.94 -3.05
N HIS A 747 0.56 8.64 -4.07
CA HIS A 747 0.85 8.37 -5.50
C HIS A 747 2.34 8.46 -5.84
N ILE A 748 3.04 9.43 -5.27
CA ILE A 748 4.50 9.58 -5.43
C ILE A 748 5.20 8.38 -4.82
N GLN A 749 4.81 8.00 -3.59
CA GLN A 749 5.40 6.85 -2.92
C GLN A 749 5.08 5.53 -3.61
N ASP A 750 3.91 5.37 -4.24
CA ASP A 750 3.52 4.16 -4.97
C ASP A 750 4.34 3.98 -6.26
N VAL A 751 4.58 5.05 -7.02
CA VAL A 751 5.49 5.01 -8.18
C VAL A 751 6.93 4.70 -7.75
N LEU A 752 7.41 5.30 -6.66
CA LEU A 752 8.72 4.96 -6.08
C LEU A 752 8.78 3.52 -5.54
N ARG A 753 7.68 2.98 -5.00
CA ARG A 753 7.56 1.57 -4.58
C ARG A 753 7.61 0.64 -5.79
N LEU A 754 6.86 0.94 -6.86
CA LEU A 754 6.79 0.15 -8.10
C LEU A 754 8.18 -0.05 -8.73
N TRP A 755 8.93 1.05 -8.92
CA TRP A 755 10.27 1.00 -9.50
C TRP A 755 11.26 0.18 -8.65
N ARG A 756 11.21 0.35 -7.32
CA ARG A 756 12.08 -0.39 -6.37
C ARG A 756 11.72 -1.87 -6.32
N PHE A 757 10.43 -2.21 -6.25
CA PHE A 757 9.92 -3.59 -6.22
C PHE A 757 10.35 -4.40 -7.44
N ARG A 758 10.38 -3.76 -8.62
CA ARG A 758 10.87 -4.38 -9.87
C ARG A 758 12.40 -4.40 -9.99
N GLY A 759 13.13 -4.09 -8.93
CA GLY A 759 14.60 -4.15 -8.88
C GLY A 759 15.30 -2.94 -9.50
N GLY A 760 14.58 -1.87 -9.85
CA GLY A 760 15.10 -0.67 -10.51
C GLY A 760 14.76 -0.60 -12.00
N GLY A 761 13.47 -0.73 -12.33
CA GLY A 761 12.93 -0.64 -13.69
C GLY A 761 11.40 -0.47 -13.67
N PHE A 762 10.81 0.37 -14.52
CA PHE A 762 9.35 0.40 -14.68
C PHE A 762 8.84 -0.76 -15.57
N PRO A 763 7.54 -1.12 -15.47
CA PRO A 763 6.91 -2.01 -16.44
C PRO A 763 7.04 -1.46 -17.87
N ARG A 764 7.12 -2.36 -18.85
CA ARG A 764 7.05 -2.02 -20.29
C ARG A 764 5.99 -2.90 -20.97
N ILE A 765 5.39 -2.40 -22.05
CA ILE A 765 4.45 -3.11 -22.92
C ILE A 765 4.55 -2.51 -24.33
N SER A 766 4.47 -3.32 -25.39
CA SER A 766 4.43 -2.80 -26.76
C SER A 766 3.07 -2.21 -27.11
N LEU A 767 2.99 -1.38 -28.17
CA LEU A 767 1.72 -0.86 -28.67
C LEU A 767 0.78 -2.00 -29.10
N ASP A 768 1.29 -3.07 -29.69
CA ASP A 768 0.46 -4.22 -30.08
C ASP A 768 -0.01 -5.02 -28.86
N GLU A 769 0.88 -5.33 -27.92
CA GLU A 769 0.52 -5.98 -26.65
C GLU A 769 -0.52 -5.17 -25.86
N ALA A 770 -0.44 -3.84 -25.90
CA ALA A 770 -1.38 -2.94 -25.24
C ALA A 770 -2.76 -2.93 -25.92
N LEU A 771 -2.81 -3.04 -27.25
CA LEU A 771 -4.05 -3.08 -28.02
C LEU A 771 -4.74 -4.47 -27.94
N ASP A 772 -3.95 -5.54 -27.82
CA ASP A 772 -4.45 -6.91 -27.65
C ASP A 772 -4.96 -7.21 -26.21
N LEU A 773 -4.83 -6.26 -25.27
CA LEU A 773 -5.40 -6.42 -23.93
C LEU A 773 -6.95 -6.52 -24.00
N PRO A 774 -7.59 -7.54 -23.38
CA PRO A 774 -9.06 -7.65 -23.28
C PRO A 774 -9.74 -6.47 -22.57
N GLU A 775 -8.95 -5.59 -21.97
CA GLU A 775 -9.33 -4.41 -21.22
C GLU A 775 -9.37 -3.12 -22.06
N MET A 776 -8.88 -3.18 -23.31
CA MET A 776 -8.76 -2.08 -24.26
C MET A 776 -9.99 -2.03 -25.17
N THR A 777 -10.58 -0.84 -25.36
CA THR A 777 -11.81 -0.67 -26.17
C THR A 777 -11.59 0.29 -27.33
N GLN A 778 -12.53 0.34 -28.28
CA GLN A 778 -12.49 1.24 -29.44
C GLN A 778 -12.49 2.74 -29.09
N GLU A 779 -12.75 3.12 -27.82
CA GLU A 779 -12.60 4.52 -27.36
C GLU A 779 -11.19 4.83 -26.82
N MET A 780 -10.37 3.79 -26.60
CA MET A 780 -9.07 3.90 -25.93
C MET A 780 -7.89 3.99 -26.91
N TRP A 781 -8.14 3.82 -28.21
CA TRP A 781 -7.17 3.98 -29.29
C TRP A 781 -7.86 4.49 -30.56
N ARG A 782 -7.05 4.94 -31.53
CA ARG A 782 -7.49 5.41 -32.86
C ARG A 782 -6.43 5.11 -33.91
N TYR A 783 -6.82 5.07 -35.19
CA TYR A 783 -5.86 5.27 -36.28
C TYR A 783 -5.39 6.73 -36.28
N VAL A 784 -4.14 6.97 -36.67
CA VAL A 784 -3.54 8.32 -36.75
C VAL A 784 -4.31 9.19 -37.75
N VAL A 785 -4.58 8.61 -38.92
CA VAL A 785 -5.45 9.16 -39.96
C VAL A 785 -6.66 8.22 -40.07
N PRO A 786 -7.89 8.65 -39.68
CA PRO A 786 -9.06 7.76 -39.62
C PRO A 786 -9.38 7.06 -40.95
N GLU A 787 -9.09 7.71 -42.07
CA GLU A 787 -9.34 7.22 -43.43
C GLU A 787 -8.22 6.32 -43.99
N LYS A 788 -7.09 6.21 -43.28
CA LYS A 788 -5.88 5.48 -43.72
C LYS A 788 -5.30 4.61 -42.59
N PRO A 789 -5.90 3.44 -42.28
CA PRO A 789 -5.42 2.53 -41.23
C PRO A 789 -3.96 2.09 -41.35
N GLU A 790 -3.41 2.09 -42.57
CA GLU A 790 -2.03 1.75 -42.88
C GLU A 790 -0.99 2.74 -42.32
N LEU A 791 -1.41 3.96 -41.97
CA LEU A 791 -0.54 4.98 -41.35
C LEU A 791 -0.42 4.84 -39.82
N GLY A 792 -0.91 3.72 -39.27
CA GLY A 792 -0.67 3.31 -37.89
C GLY A 792 -1.70 3.80 -36.88
N ARG A 793 -1.45 3.41 -35.63
CA ARG A 793 -2.36 3.57 -34.48
C ARG A 793 -1.71 4.41 -33.38
N SER A 794 -2.56 5.04 -32.57
CA SER A 794 -2.20 5.76 -31.34
C SER A 794 -3.21 5.42 -30.25
N LEU A 795 -2.78 5.45 -28.99
CA LEU A 795 -3.74 5.43 -27.88
C LEU A 795 -4.46 6.78 -27.79
N THR A 796 -5.61 6.79 -27.12
CA THR A 796 -6.20 8.02 -26.58
C THR A 796 -5.85 8.13 -25.10
N ARG A 797 -6.03 9.32 -24.52
CA ARG A 797 -5.86 9.54 -23.07
C ARG A 797 -6.68 8.57 -22.20
N LYS A 798 -7.77 7.99 -22.72
CA LYS A 798 -8.50 6.90 -22.02
C LYS A 798 -7.68 5.61 -21.94
N GLY A 799 -6.98 5.24 -23.02
CA GLY A 799 -6.09 4.09 -23.10
C GLY A 799 -4.82 4.26 -22.26
N GLU A 800 -4.17 5.42 -22.34
CA GLU A 800 -3.02 5.75 -21.48
C GLU A 800 -3.38 5.59 -19.98
N LEU A 801 -4.48 6.23 -19.55
CA LEU A 801 -4.96 6.13 -18.17
C LEU A 801 -5.41 4.71 -17.81
N ARG A 802 -5.81 3.87 -18.77
CA ARG A 802 -6.13 2.45 -18.55
C ARG A 802 -4.87 1.64 -18.28
N LEU A 803 -3.80 1.87 -19.04
CA LEU A 803 -2.50 1.23 -18.83
C LEU A 803 -1.85 1.68 -17.52
N ILE A 804 -1.83 2.98 -17.24
CA ILE A 804 -1.30 3.57 -16.00
C ILE A 804 -1.91 2.88 -14.77
N ARG A 805 -3.24 2.69 -14.76
CA ARG A 805 -3.93 1.94 -13.67
C ARG A 805 -3.53 0.46 -13.64
N LYS A 806 -3.51 -0.21 -14.79
CA LYS A 806 -3.19 -1.65 -14.91
C LYS A 806 -1.79 -1.99 -14.40
N PHE A 807 -0.82 -1.11 -14.63
CA PHE A 807 0.59 -1.31 -14.27
C PHE A 807 1.00 -0.68 -12.92
N GLY A 808 0.04 -0.19 -12.12
CA GLY A 808 0.29 0.26 -10.75
C GLY A 808 0.77 1.70 -10.60
N GLY A 809 0.59 2.55 -11.62
CA GLY A 809 0.77 4.01 -11.53
C GLY A 809 1.78 4.60 -12.52
N ALA A 810 2.64 3.79 -13.13
CA ALA A 810 3.56 4.21 -14.19
C ALA A 810 4.00 3.03 -15.08
N LEU A 811 4.29 3.29 -16.36
CA LEU A 811 4.87 2.32 -17.30
C LEU A 811 5.57 3.02 -18.49
N TRP A 812 6.31 2.25 -19.27
CA TRP A 812 6.68 2.58 -20.64
C TRP A 812 5.76 1.88 -21.66
N LEU A 813 5.26 2.62 -22.64
CA LEU A 813 4.63 2.07 -23.84
C LEU A 813 5.65 2.13 -25.00
N THR A 814 5.95 1.00 -25.64
CA THR A 814 7.05 0.89 -26.62
C THR A 814 6.57 0.47 -28.00
N GLU A 815 7.44 0.55 -29.01
CA GLU A 815 7.21 -0.01 -30.36
C GLU A 815 5.93 0.55 -31.04
N MET A 816 5.84 1.88 -31.07
CA MET A 816 4.78 2.58 -31.79
C MET A 816 4.83 2.26 -33.29
N ASP A 817 3.69 2.35 -33.97
CA ASP A 817 3.65 2.29 -35.42
C ASP A 817 4.41 3.49 -36.00
N HIS A 818 5.32 3.27 -36.96
CA HIS A 818 6.36 4.25 -37.28
C HIS A 818 5.83 5.61 -37.75
N GLN A 819 4.70 5.64 -38.44
CA GLN A 819 4.05 6.88 -38.92
C GLN A 819 3.12 7.56 -37.89
N SER A 820 3.03 7.03 -36.66
CA SER A 820 2.38 7.69 -35.52
C SER A 820 3.33 8.52 -34.65
N VAL A 821 4.64 8.51 -34.95
CA VAL A 821 5.69 9.26 -34.23
C VAL A 821 6.60 10.03 -35.20
N PRO A 822 7.37 11.04 -34.74
CA PRO A 822 8.14 11.89 -35.65
C PRO A 822 9.20 11.17 -36.49
N PHE A 823 9.44 11.66 -37.71
CA PHE A 823 10.30 11.06 -38.73
C PHE A 823 11.74 10.71 -38.29
N TYR A 824 12.27 11.36 -37.24
CA TYR A 824 13.64 11.10 -36.77
C TYR A 824 13.80 9.77 -36.00
N GLN A 825 12.68 9.18 -35.54
CA GLN A 825 12.69 7.94 -34.75
C GLN A 825 13.14 6.76 -35.62
N ALA A 826 14.17 6.03 -35.17
CA ALA A 826 14.71 4.89 -35.88
C ALA A 826 13.70 3.74 -36.00
N TYR A 827 13.86 2.89 -37.01
CA TYR A 827 13.10 1.65 -37.12
C TYR A 827 13.53 0.65 -36.04
N SER A 828 12.57 -0.04 -35.40
CA SER A 828 12.85 -1.18 -34.49
C SER A 828 12.71 -2.54 -35.17
N ASP A 829 12.03 -2.61 -36.32
CA ASP A 829 11.79 -3.86 -37.05
C ASP A 829 12.33 -3.85 -38.50
N GLY A 830 12.54 -5.04 -39.06
CA GLY A 830 13.08 -5.21 -40.42
C GLY A 830 12.15 -4.79 -41.56
N ASN A 831 10.84 -4.70 -41.32
CA ASN A 831 9.85 -4.24 -42.31
C ASN A 831 9.59 -2.73 -42.21
N ARG A 832 10.23 -2.03 -41.26
CA ARG A 832 10.16 -0.58 -41.07
C ARG A 832 8.75 -0.08 -40.76
N THR A 833 7.94 -0.89 -40.09
CA THR A 833 6.58 -0.55 -39.62
C THR A 833 6.57 -0.07 -38.17
N LYS A 834 7.63 -0.33 -37.39
CA LYS A 834 7.74 0.02 -35.97
C LYS A 834 8.88 0.99 -35.66
N ALA A 835 8.68 1.82 -34.64
CA ALA A 835 9.67 2.76 -34.14
C ALA A 835 10.41 2.26 -32.89
N CYS A 836 11.71 2.55 -32.84
CA CYS A 836 12.60 2.37 -31.70
C CYS A 836 12.35 3.50 -30.68
N CYS A 837 11.18 3.50 -30.06
CA CYS A 837 10.75 4.53 -29.11
C CYS A 837 9.97 3.94 -27.91
N ALA A 838 9.85 4.76 -26.87
CA ALA A 838 9.20 4.45 -25.61
C ALA A 838 8.63 5.72 -24.98
N ASP A 839 7.34 5.71 -24.66
CA ASP A 839 6.66 6.82 -23.98
C ASP A 839 6.39 6.47 -22.52
N PHE A 840 6.84 7.32 -21.60
CA PHE A 840 6.62 7.14 -20.16
C PHE A 840 5.26 7.69 -19.76
N LEU A 841 4.34 6.77 -19.47
CA LEU A 841 2.96 7.06 -19.08
C LEU A 841 2.86 7.11 -17.55
N ILE A 842 2.52 8.26 -17.00
CA ILE A 842 2.41 8.50 -15.56
C ILE A 842 1.44 9.66 -15.28
N GLY A 843 0.58 9.54 -14.26
CA GLY A 843 -0.32 10.62 -13.86
C GLY A 843 -1.33 11.02 -14.95
N PRO A 844 -1.24 12.23 -15.55
CA PRO A 844 -2.21 12.71 -16.52
C PRO A 844 -2.19 12.01 -17.90
N GLY A 845 -1.11 11.30 -18.24
CA GLY A 845 -0.86 10.68 -19.55
C GLY A 845 0.63 10.49 -19.83
N GLU A 846 1.05 10.67 -21.09
CA GLU A 846 2.44 10.79 -21.52
C GLU A 846 3.17 12.00 -20.89
N VAL A 847 4.35 11.74 -20.30
CA VAL A 847 5.21 12.75 -19.64
C VAL A 847 6.64 12.77 -20.18
N ILE A 848 7.19 11.64 -20.62
CA ILE A 848 8.51 11.58 -21.28
C ILE A 848 8.39 10.81 -22.60
N GLY A 849 8.70 11.44 -23.73
CA GLY A 849 8.92 10.74 -24.99
C GLY A 849 10.40 10.39 -25.15
N CYS A 850 10.73 9.12 -25.40
CA CYS A 850 12.10 8.61 -25.57
C CYS A 850 12.24 7.86 -26.90
N GLY A 851 13.38 7.98 -27.60
CA GLY A 851 13.60 7.20 -28.81
C GLY A 851 14.99 7.27 -29.42
N CYS A 852 15.31 6.21 -30.18
CA CYS A 852 16.55 6.03 -30.94
C CYS A 852 16.50 6.87 -32.22
N ARG A 853 17.62 7.40 -32.68
CA ARG A 853 17.68 8.24 -33.90
C ARG A 853 18.16 7.43 -35.09
N HIS A 854 17.65 7.72 -36.29
CA HIS A 854 18.18 7.12 -37.53
C HIS A 854 19.69 7.34 -37.64
N ARG A 855 20.44 6.24 -37.72
CA ARG A 855 21.92 6.20 -37.73
C ARG A 855 22.51 6.71 -39.05
N THR A 856 21.93 6.28 -40.18
CA THR A 856 22.42 6.58 -41.53
C THR A 856 21.75 7.82 -42.10
N ALA A 857 22.28 8.37 -43.20
CA ALA A 857 21.64 9.47 -43.92
C ALA A 857 20.46 8.96 -44.77
N GLU A 858 20.56 7.73 -45.25
CA GLU A 858 19.64 7.08 -46.17
C GLU A 858 18.31 6.71 -45.47
N ASP A 859 18.38 6.22 -44.22
CA ASP A 859 17.18 5.96 -43.41
C ASP A 859 16.43 7.26 -43.06
N VAL A 860 17.16 8.36 -42.81
CA VAL A 860 16.56 9.70 -42.61
C VAL A 860 15.84 10.16 -43.87
N ILE A 861 16.47 10.03 -45.04
CA ILE A 861 15.87 10.44 -46.34
C ILE A 861 14.60 9.63 -46.65
N GLU A 862 14.63 8.32 -46.43
CA GLU A 862 13.44 7.47 -46.62
C GLU A 862 12.34 7.83 -45.63
N SER A 863 12.68 8.04 -44.35
CA SER A 863 11.73 8.41 -43.31
C SER A 863 11.05 9.76 -43.59
N LEU A 864 11.82 10.78 -43.99
CA LEU A 864 11.30 12.09 -44.41
C LEU A 864 10.29 11.95 -45.57
N SER A 865 10.63 11.13 -46.58
CA SER A 865 9.74 10.82 -47.71
C SER A 865 8.43 10.13 -47.25
N ARG A 866 8.53 9.18 -46.31
CA ARG A 866 7.37 8.47 -45.72
C ARG A 866 6.48 9.31 -44.80
N HIS A 867 6.99 10.45 -44.33
CA HIS A 867 6.24 11.43 -43.54
C HIS A 867 5.75 12.63 -44.36
N GLU A 868 5.96 12.61 -45.69
CA GLU A 868 5.61 13.70 -46.63
C GLU A 868 6.38 15.02 -46.34
N VAL A 869 7.58 14.94 -45.73
CA VAL A 869 8.42 16.08 -45.32
C VAL A 869 9.53 16.38 -46.33
N ASP A 870 9.72 17.65 -46.73
CA ASP A 870 10.80 18.06 -47.65
C ASP A 870 12.19 17.93 -47.02
N ALA A 871 12.93 16.90 -47.44
CA ALA A 871 14.28 16.61 -47.00
C ALA A 871 15.30 17.74 -47.25
N LYS A 872 15.01 18.69 -48.15
CA LYS A 872 15.87 19.86 -48.40
C LYS A 872 16.06 20.72 -47.14
N ALA A 873 15.01 20.88 -46.33
CA ALA A 873 15.03 21.63 -45.07
C ALA A 873 15.87 20.94 -43.96
N TYR A 874 16.19 19.65 -44.15
CA TYR A 874 16.97 18.81 -43.23
C TYR A 874 18.31 18.37 -43.83
N SER A 875 18.75 19.01 -44.91
CA SER A 875 20.02 18.71 -45.61
C SER A 875 21.23 18.65 -44.67
N TRP A 876 21.38 19.63 -43.77
CA TRP A 876 22.46 19.63 -42.77
C TRP A 876 22.38 18.46 -41.77
N TYR A 877 21.16 18.08 -41.37
CA TYR A 877 20.88 16.99 -40.43
C TYR A 877 21.19 15.62 -41.06
N ILE A 878 20.89 15.48 -42.36
CA ILE A 878 21.28 14.35 -43.22
C ILE A 878 22.81 14.30 -43.38
N ASP A 879 23.45 15.42 -43.75
CA ASP A 879 24.89 15.46 -44.02
C ASP A 879 25.75 15.20 -42.77
N MET A 880 25.29 15.54 -41.57
CA MET A 880 26.02 15.16 -40.35
C MET A 880 26.00 13.66 -40.05
N ARG A 881 25.03 12.88 -40.57
CA ARG A 881 25.14 11.40 -40.60
C ARG A 881 26.16 10.92 -41.61
N ARG A 882 26.20 11.50 -42.81
CA ARG A 882 27.21 11.16 -43.85
C ARG A 882 28.64 11.39 -43.37
N LEU A 883 28.85 12.44 -42.57
CA LEU A 883 30.13 12.73 -41.95
C LEU A 883 30.46 11.83 -40.76
N LYS A 884 29.45 11.48 -39.94
CA LYS A 884 29.61 10.68 -38.72
C LYS A 884 28.31 9.92 -38.39
N GLU A 885 28.22 8.69 -38.89
CA GLU A 885 27.21 7.73 -38.43
C GLU A 885 27.39 7.48 -36.93
N MET A 886 26.29 7.52 -36.18
CA MET A 886 26.28 7.26 -34.74
C MET A 886 24.95 6.62 -34.35
N GLU A 887 25.01 5.67 -33.43
CA GLU A 887 23.85 5.16 -32.69
C GLU A 887 23.61 6.09 -31.50
N THR A 888 22.52 6.86 -31.55
CA THR A 888 22.12 7.78 -30.47
C THR A 888 20.67 7.57 -30.09
N VAL A 889 20.36 7.92 -28.86
CA VAL A 889 19.04 7.87 -28.24
C VAL A 889 18.86 9.14 -27.44
N GLY A 890 17.63 9.63 -27.35
CA GLY A 890 17.32 10.74 -26.45
C GLY A 890 15.87 10.81 -26.05
N TRP A 891 15.59 11.74 -25.15
CA TRP A 891 14.27 11.92 -24.56
C TRP A 891 14.03 13.38 -24.13
N GLY A 892 12.76 13.76 -24.05
CA GLY A 892 12.30 15.07 -23.59
C GLY A 892 11.16 14.95 -22.59
N VAL A 893 11.13 15.83 -21.58
CA VAL A 893 10.08 15.91 -20.55
C VAL A 893 9.61 17.35 -20.36
N GLY A 894 8.32 17.60 -20.63
CA GLY A 894 7.66 18.86 -20.31
C GLY A 894 7.33 18.94 -18.82
N ILE A 895 8.02 19.81 -18.08
CA ILE A 895 7.96 19.77 -16.61
C ILE A 895 6.58 20.13 -16.05
N GLU A 896 5.76 20.87 -16.79
CA GLU A 896 4.41 21.24 -16.37
C GLU A 896 3.49 20.01 -16.28
N ARG A 897 3.57 19.05 -17.23
CA ARG A 897 2.82 17.77 -17.14
C ARG A 897 3.30 16.93 -15.94
N TYR A 898 4.62 16.89 -15.70
CA TYR A 898 5.23 16.19 -14.57
C TYR A 898 4.84 16.83 -13.21
N LEU A 899 4.82 18.16 -13.10
CA LEU A 899 4.39 18.86 -11.90
C LEU A 899 2.88 18.70 -11.64
N CYS A 900 2.05 18.61 -12.68
CA CYS A 900 0.65 18.21 -12.52
C CYS A 900 0.50 16.81 -11.89
N TRP A 901 1.31 15.82 -12.29
CA TRP A 901 1.34 14.52 -11.59
C TRP A 901 1.78 14.65 -10.12
N ILE A 902 2.89 15.34 -9.84
CA ILE A 902 3.39 15.54 -8.47
C ILE A 902 2.30 16.16 -7.58
N MET A 903 1.62 17.21 -8.06
CA MET A 903 0.64 17.97 -7.29
C MET A 903 -0.78 17.42 -7.32
N GLN A 904 -1.08 16.32 -8.03
CA GLN A 904 -2.47 15.88 -8.32
C GLN A 904 -3.30 17.04 -8.90
N HIS A 905 -2.73 17.72 -9.89
CA HIS A 905 -3.37 18.83 -10.59
C HIS A 905 -3.71 18.46 -12.05
N ASP A 906 -4.74 19.12 -12.60
CA ASP A 906 -5.43 18.71 -13.82
C ASP A 906 -5.27 19.68 -15.01
N ASP A 907 -4.75 20.89 -14.79
CA ASP A 907 -4.60 21.95 -15.80
C ASP A 907 -3.18 22.53 -15.81
N ILE A 908 -2.37 22.20 -16.83
CA ILE A 908 -0.96 22.64 -16.86
C ILE A 908 -0.78 24.17 -16.93
N ARG A 909 -1.81 24.93 -17.31
CA ARG A 909 -1.75 26.41 -17.39
C ARG A 909 -1.63 27.06 -16.01
N ASP A 910 -2.07 26.37 -14.95
CA ASP A 910 -1.90 26.81 -13.57
C ASP A 910 -0.45 26.60 -13.05
N ILE A 911 0.39 25.80 -13.72
CA ILE A 911 1.81 25.60 -13.34
C ILE A 911 2.69 26.80 -13.74
N GLN A 912 2.25 27.61 -14.70
CA GLN A 912 3.06 28.69 -15.28
C GLN A 912 2.99 29.98 -14.45
N LEU A 913 4.12 30.37 -13.83
CA LEU A 913 4.30 31.64 -13.12
C LEU A 913 4.19 32.87 -14.04
N VAL A 914 4.61 32.72 -15.30
CA VAL A 914 4.53 33.76 -16.35
C VAL A 914 3.99 33.06 -17.61
N PRO A 915 2.65 32.93 -17.75
CA PRO A 915 2.04 32.18 -18.85
C PRO A 915 2.24 32.88 -20.20
N ARG A 916 2.26 32.04 -21.24
CA ARG A 916 2.40 32.44 -22.64
C ARG A 916 1.43 31.59 -23.46
N LEU A 917 0.21 32.12 -23.67
CA LEU A 917 -0.89 31.41 -24.32
C LEU A 917 -1.34 32.16 -25.59
N ARG A 918 -1.71 31.42 -26.64
CA ARG A 918 -2.16 31.95 -27.94
C ARG A 918 -3.27 32.99 -27.75
N GLY A 919 -3.12 34.16 -28.36
CA GLY A 919 -4.12 35.23 -28.32
C GLY A 919 -4.32 35.92 -26.95
N LYS A 920 -3.42 35.73 -25.97
CA LYS A 920 -3.49 36.41 -24.66
C LYS A 920 -2.27 37.29 -24.39
N GLU A 921 -2.51 38.56 -24.10
CA GLU A 921 -1.48 39.52 -23.67
C GLU A 921 -1.45 39.59 -22.13
N TYR A 922 -0.35 39.13 -21.54
CA TYR A 922 -0.06 39.27 -20.11
C TYR A 922 0.83 40.50 -19.88
N ALA A 923 0.70 41.17 -18.74
CA ALA A 923 1.41 42.43 -18.46
C ALA A 923 2.91 42.30 -18.10
N LEU A 924 3.51 41.13 -18.36
CA LEU A 924 4.92 40.74 -18.18
C LEU A 924 5.30 39.81 -19.33
#